data_AF-A0A4Z0JNA6-F1
#
_entry.id   AF-A0A4Z0JNA6-F1
#
_cell.length_a   1.000
_cell.length_b   1.000
_cell.length_c   1.000
_cell.angle_alpha   90.00
_cell.angle_beta   90.00
_cell.angle_gamma   90.00
#
_symmetry.space_group_name_H-M   'P 1'
#
loop_
_entity.id
_entity.type
_entity.pdbx_description
1 polymer ?
#
loop_
_entity_poly.entity_id
_entity_poly.type
_entity_poly.pdbx_seq_one_letter_code
_entity_poly.pdbx_strand_id
1 'polypeptide(L)'
;MVKQNLQLSENQNITVADIKKFNGVMNLYDAYYLTNRPSYVGSQVETFSGLQYLKFLSPVSSISLNVTVAWDKNANPDLRPLEGLNFTTQRFSLVGNFSDPNYKEIDASQIGDLSIGNASVITLTGSSLISDHSGIDQAGLEKMAPALIKIASTVSPFLPNGPSIFLNNTNITDLSPLNGIGASAKNALTVNNNSVDPTTLYAVTGQPMTFTAQHITGLNGKDLSSTYTITPNVPLSEYHDNNMSYLGNDQYVVNDPTGSGTTFTYGNVIPAYNLGNSYSEKVGGTYFYYSGTTTQPIVWQNSPTVKILYVDSNNQPILSNGSQLTETVDGTKIGSNFDLTPYTKLTGYTFVSSSGSLTGAYTQDPQTQTFVFKENPVTATTTPSTGTTTGTTTPSTGTTTTPSTVPSDTYDDEGTTTPSTPTTPVITTKPVDITVSAVSKNPVQVYGPDGSAISGKTVILADTTIKQSATINGTLYYQIGDGEWVPASDFNTYQASTGIAKTGTTDATLVNSEGVTLDYKLAANTAWKYDRIVTIQGKQYYEVGNNEYLSADDSLAYTPVKADLTIKTPVEVYNSEGKEITRVLPTHSDWATDGISTINGVRMYHVGTNEWISAENVNPYTSVKTVFNSTTDTPVFDITGELTKRTLDPGTAWKVDRITEINGAKYYRVAENEFVKVPDTSITVANNVIDVENVVPIYDEKGNLTDLNLAADTAWRFDKTVTIGGQKYYRVATDEYVKA
;
A
#
# COMPACT_ATOMS: atom_id res chain seq x y z
N MET A 1 -22.46 30.41 17.80
CA MET A 1 -21.90 30.02 19.12
C MET A 1 -21.52 31.21 20.02
N VAL A 2 -20.55 32.06 19.66
CA VAL A 2 -20.08 33.16 20.55
C VAL A 2 -21.21 34.16 20.89
N LYS A 3 -21.94 34.66 19.88
CA LYS A 3 -23.06 35.61 20.09
C LYS A 3 -24.12 35.06 21.06
N GLN A 4 -24.42 33.77 20.95
CA GLN A 4 -25.36 33.08 21.84
C GLN A 4 -24.89 33.10 23.30
N ASN A 5 -23.61 32.84 23.56
CA ASN A 5 -23.04 32.91 24.91
C ASN A 5 -23.05 34.35 25.46
N LEU A 6 -22.82 35.33 24.59
CA LEU A 6 -22.86 36.76 24.94
C LEU A 6 -24.30 37.33 25.00
N GLN A 7 -25.33 36.51 24.73
CA GLN A 7 -26.74 36.92 24.66
C GLN A 7 -26.99 38.06 23.66
N LEU A 8 -26.26 38.07 22.55
CA LEU A 8 -26.40 39.05 21.46
C LEU A 8 -27.28 38.48 20.34
N SER A 9 -28.03 39.36 19.68
CA SER A 9 -28.79 38.99 18.48
C SER A 9 -27.85 38.64 17.31
N GLU A 10 -28.33 37.84 16.35
CA GLU A 10 -27.51 37.36 15.22
C GLU A 10 -26.87 38.49 14.41
N ASN A 11 -27.56 39.62 14.24
CA ASN A 11 -27.08 40.77 13.47
C ASN A 11 -26.26 41.78 14.27
N GLN A 12 -26.15 41.60 15.60
CA GLN A 12 -25.37 42.51 16.44
C GLN A 12 -23.87 42.24 16.33
N ASN A 13 -23.07 43.31 16.21
CA ASN A 13 -21.61 43.23 16.25
C ASN A 13 -21.13 42.90 17.67
N ILE A 14 -20.14 42.02 17.78
CA ILE A 14 -19.47 41.72 19.04
C ILE A 14 -18.44 42.82 19.31
N THR A 15 -18.48 43.44 20.48
CA THR A 15 -17.45 44.39 20.93
C THR A 15 -16.54 43.77 21.99
N VAL A 16 -15.34 44.32 22.17
CA VAL A 16 -14.44 43.93 23.29
C VAL A 16 -15.11 44.16 24.64
N ALA A 17 -15.98 45.16 24.76
CA ALA A 17 -16.73 45.41 25.99
C ALA A 17 -17.72 44.28 26.30
N ASP A 18 -18.35 43.69 25.28
CA ASP A 18 -19.25 42.54 25.46
C ASP A 18 -18.47 41.30 25.95
N ILE A 19 -17.32 41.04 25.34
CA ILE A 19 -16.42 39.93 25.73
C ILE A 19 -15.92 40.10 27.17
N LYS A 20 -15.47 41.30 27.55
CA LYS A 20 -14.97 41.59 28.91
C LYS A 20 -16.02 41.46 30.00
N LYS A 21 -17.30 41.69 29.68
CA LYS A 21 -18.42 41.56 30.64
C LYS A 21 -18.83 40.12 30.88
N PHE A 22 -18.44 39.20 30.00
CA PHE A 22 -18.80 37.79 30.13
C PHE A 22 -18.10 37.15 31.33
N ASN A 23 -18.90 36.53 32.19
CA ASN A 23 -18.45 35.75 33.35
C ASN A 23 -19.00 34.32 33.23
N GLY A 24 -18.12 33.33 33.28
CA GLY A 24 -18.49 31.90 33.27
C GLY A 24 -17.77 31.09 32.20
N VAL A 25 -18.37 29.96 31.80
CA VAL A 25 -17.82 29.09 30.74
C VAL A 25 -18.49 29.42 29.41
N MET A 26 -17.71 29.86 28.43
CA MET A 26 -18.17 30.04 27.06
C MET A 26 -18.21 28.68 26.36
N ASN A 27 -19.42 28.19 26.10
CA ASN A 27 -19.65 26.88 25.49
C ASN A 27 -19.73 27.03 23.96
N LEU A 28 -18.70 26.58 23.28
CA LEU A 28 -18.59 26.56 21.82
C LEU A 28 -18.83 25.13 21.34
N TYR A 29 -20.11 24.77 21.23
CA TYR A 29 -20.56 23.44 20.85
C TYR A 29 -21.33 23.45 19.54
N ASP A 30 -21.04 22.46 18.70
CA ASP A 30 -21.94 22.02 17.64
C ASP A 30 -22.82 20.88 18.18
N ALA A 31 -24.13 20.91 17.93
CA ALA A 31 -25.14 20.25 18.76
C ALA A 31 -24.88 18.76 19.11
N TYR A 32 -24.93 18.44 20.41
CA TYR A 32 -25.07 17.13 21.07
C TYR A 32 -24.16 15.95 20.65
N TYR A 33 -23.27 15.57 21.58
CA TYR A 33 -22.77 14.19 21.71
C TYR A 33 -23.94 13.26 22.10
N LEU A 34 -24.48 12.48 21.15
CA LEU A 34 -25.24 11.28 21.49
C LEU A 34 -24.24 10.16 21.75
N THR A 35 -24.37 9.53 22.91
CA THR A 35 -23.45 8.54 23.47
C THR A 35 -23.33 7.24 22.67
N ASN A 36 -23.88 7.11 21.46
CA ASN A 36 -23.79 5.91 20.63
C ASN A 36 -23.92 6.23 19.11
N ARG A 37 -22.80 6.05 18.36
CA ARG A 37 -22.64 5.94 16.89
C ARG A 37 -22.50 7.20 15.99
N PRO A 38 -21.74 7.10 14.87
CA PRO A 38 -20.95 8.18 14.26
C PRO A 38 -21.63 8.82 13.03
N SER A 39 -22.86 9.27 13.17
CA SER A 39 -23.55 10.01 12.09
C SER A 39 -23.83 11.43 12.59
N TYR A 40 -22.84 12.31 12.39
CA TYR A 40 -22.94 13.73 12.73
C TYR A 40 -23.44 14.52 11.51
N VAL A 41 -24.51 15.30 11.70
CA VAL A 41 -24.96 16.35 10.77
C VAL A 41 -25.15 17.63 11.58
N GLY A 42 -24.04 18.09 12.18
CA GLY A 42 -23.96 19.38 12.86
C GLY A 42 -23.39 20.47 11.95
N SER A 43 -23.49 21.72 12.36
CA SER A 43 -22.89 22.87 11.67
C SER A 43 -21.36 22.86 11.79
N GLN A 44 -20.67 22.55 10.68
CA GLN A 44 -19.22 22.56 10.62
C GLN A 44 -18.64 23.98 10.79
N VAL A 45 -17.50 24.08 11.47
CA VAL A 45 -16.76 25.33 11.66
C VAL A 45 -15.83 25.55 10.48
N GLU A 46 -16.18 26.52 9.64
CA GLU A 46 -15.38 26.92 8.47
C GLU A 46 -14.06 27.60 8.84
N THR A 47 -14.04 28.36 9.93
CA THR A 47 -12.83 29.04 10.40
C THR A 47 -12.92 29.42 11.87
N PHE A 48 -11.77 29.40 12.55
CA PHE A 48 -11.61 29.94 13.91
C PHE A 48 -11.28 31.43 13.92
N SER A 49 -11.18 32.07 12.76
CA SER A 49 -10.91 33.51 12.63
C SER A 49 -11.92 34.33 13.43
N GLY A 50 -11.41 35.22 14.29
CA GLY A 50 -12.20 36.03 15.22
C GLY A 50 -12.19 35.49 16.65
N LEU A 51 -11.89 34.22 16.87
CA LEU A 51 -11.83 33.67 18.24
C LEU A 51 -10.62 34.17 19.04
N GLN A 52 -9.58 34.70 18.40
CA GLN A 52 -8.44 35.30 19.08
C GLN A 52 -8.84 36.49 19.97
N TYR A 53 -9.99 37.11 19.73
CA TYR A 53 -10.51 38.19 20.58
C TYR A 53 -11.06 37.69 21.92
N LEU A 54 -11.29 36.38 22.07
CA LEU A 54 -11.70 35.78 23.34
C LEU A 54 -10.59 35.81 24.40
N LYS A 55 -9.34 36.16 24.05
CA LYS A 55 -8.28 36.47 25.02
C LYS A 55 -8.64 37.63 25.96
N PHE A 56 -9.63 38.45 25.57
CA PHE A 56 -10.15 39.56 26.39
C PHE A 56 -11.26 39.14 27.36
N LEU A 57 -11.60 37.86 27.43
CA LEU A 57 -12.50 37.35 28.45
C LEU A 57 -11.99 37.72 29.85
N SER A 58 -12.93 37.90 30.79
CA SER A 58 -12.60 38.12 32.20
C SER A 58 -11.69 36.99 32.72
N PRO A 59 -10.73 37.27 33.64
CA PRO A 59 -9.84 36.23 34.18
C PRO A 59 -10.56 35.06 34.88
N VAL A 60 -11.82 35.24 35.28
CA VAL A 60 -12.66 34.17 35.87
C VAL A 60 -13.44 33.37 34.83
N SER A 61 -13.30 33.68 33.55
CA SER A 61 -13.99 33.03 32.44
C SER A 61 -13.10 32.03 31.73
N SER A 62 -13.70 31.00 31.16
CA SER A 62 -13.00 29.95 30.41
C SER A 62 -13.81 29.49 29.20
N ILE A 63 -13.19 28.73 28.29
CA ILE A 63 -13.80 28.27 27.04
C ILE A 63 -13.90 26.75 27.06
N SER A 64 -15.09 26.22 26.78
CA SER A 64 -15.30 24.80 26.47
C SER A 64 -15.53 24.65 24.97
N LEU A 65 -14.76 23.79 24.31
CA LEU A 65 -14.78 23.63 22.85
C LEU A 65 -15.11 22.18 22.50
N ASN A 66 -16.15 21.99 21.68
CA ASN A 66 -16.46 20.71 21.04
C ASN A 66 -17.07 21.01 19.67
N VAL A 67 -16.26 20.86 18.62
CA VAL A 67 -16.64 21.30 17.27
C VAL A 67 -16.22 20.29 16.23
N THR A 68 -17.00 20.24 15.15
CA THR A 68 -16.60 19.63 13.89
C THR A 68 -15.98 20.73 13.02
N VAL A 69 -14.73 20.58 12.63
CA VAL A 69 -14.01 21.50 11.73
C VAL A 69 -14.38 21.12 10.30
N ALA A 70 -14.72 22.10 9.46
CA ALA A 70 -14.97 21.86 8.04
C ALA A 70 -13.70 21.39 7.33
N TRP A 71 -13.86 20.63 6.26
CA TRP A 71 -12.75 20.04 5.48
C TRP A 71 -12.93 20.20 3.97
N ASP A 72 -14.00 20.84 3.52
CA ASP A 72 -14.18 21.14 2.09
C ASP A 72 -13.21 22.23 1.61
N LYS A 73 -13.24 22.50 0.31
CA LYS A 73 -12.31 23.44 -0.35
C LYS A 73 -12.32 24.87 0.22
N ASN A 74 -13.41 25.30 0.87
CA ASN A 74 -13.54 26.63 1.45
C ASN A 74 -13.11 26.70 2.92
N ALA A 75 -12.91 25.54 3.56
CA ALA A 75 -12.54 25.47 4.96
C ALA A 75 -11.15 26.09 5.21
N ASN A 76 -11.02 26.74 6.36
CA ASN A 76 -9.77 27.22 6.92
C ASN A 76 -9.59 26.64 8.34
N PRO A 77 -9.03 25.42 8.44
CA PRO A 77 -8.88 24.68 9.70
C PRO A 77 -7.73 25.19 10.61
N ASP A 78 -7.18 26.37 10.32
CA ASP A 78 -6.09 26.99 11.09
C ASP A 78 -6.48 27.24 12.56
N LEU A 79 -5.76 26.59 13.47
CA LEU A 79 -5.98 26.64 14.92
C LEU A 79 -5.29 27.83 15.61
N ARG A 80 -4.40 28.58 14.92
CA ARG A 80 -3.69 29.73 15.51
C ARG A 80 -4.59 30.78 16.19
N PRO A 81 -5.83 31.06 15.72
CA PRO A 81 -6.75 31.94 16.44
C PRO A 81 -7.14 31.46 17.85
N LEU A 82 -6.89 30.19 18.18
CA LEU A 82 -7.15 29.59 19.49
C LEU A 82 -5.96 29.72 20.46
N GLU A 83 -4.80 30.18 19.99
CA GLU A 83 -3.60 30.36 20.81
C GLU A 83 -3.84 31.36 21.96
N GLY A 84 -3.28 31.04 23.12
CA GLY A 84 -3.36 31.90 24.32
C GLY A 84 -4.76 32.03 24.94
N LEU A 85 -5.76 31.30 24.44
CA LEU A 85 -7.09 31.28 25.03
C LEU A 85 -7.13 30.41 26.31
N ASN A 86 -7.97 30.80 27.28
CA ASN A 86 -8.13 30.08 28.54
C ASN A 86 -9.21 29.00 28.41
N PHE A 87 -8.81 27.74 28.22
CA PHE A 87 -9.75 26.62 28.15
C PHE A 87 -10.20 26.16 29.54
N THR A 88 -11.45 25.71 29.62
CA THR A 88 -12.07 25.22 30.86
C THR A 88 -11.52 23.86 31.26
N THR A 89 -11.76 23.46 32.52
CA THR A 89 -11.43 22.12 33.00
C THR A 89 -12.32 21.01 32.45
N GLN A 90 -13.38 21.33 31.71
CA GLN A 90 -14.34 20.34 31.22
C GLN A 90 -13.86 19.62 29.94
N ARG A 91 -13.82 20.31 28.79
CA ARG A 91 -13.60 19.64 27.50
C ARG A 91 -12.92 20.50 26.43
N PHE A 92 -12.02 19.87 25.68
CA PHE A 92 -11.51 20.34 24.39
C PHE A 92 -11.66 19.21 23.37
N SER A 93 -12.35 19.46 22.26
CA SER A 93 -12.64 18.43 21.28
C SER A 93 -12.70 18.98 19.87
N LEU A 94 -11.93 18.35 18.98
CA LEU A 94 -11.92 18.60 17.54
C LEU A 94 -12.28 17.32 16.80
N VAL A 95 -13.25 17.42 15.91
CA VAL A 95 -13.59 16.39 14.92
C VAL A 95 -13.32 16.95 13.54
N GLY A 96 -12.60 16.25 12.67
CA GLY A 96 -12.32 16.75 11.33
C GLY A 96 -11.31 15.90 10.58
N ASN A 97 -10.72 16.48 9.53
CA ASN A 97 -9.67 15.83 8.77
C ASN A 97 -8.30 16.17 9.37
N PHE A 98 -7.46 15.17 9.64
CA PHE A 98 -6.08 15.36 10.09
C PHE A 98 -5.05 14.81 9.09
N SER A 99 -5.46 13.95 8.15
CA SER A 99 -4.50 13.17 7.35
C SER A 99 -4.95 12.82 5.93
N ASP A 100 -6.19 13.07 5.52
CA ASP A 100 -6.61 12.80 4.14
C ASP A 100 -6.25 14.01 3.24
N PRO A 101 -5.28 13.87 2.31
CA PRO A 101 -4.79 14.99 1.51
C PRO A 101 -5.78 15.47 0.45
N ASN A 102 -6.89 14.76 0.24
CA ASN A 102 -7.95 15.19 -0.69
C ASN A 102 -8.83 16.29 -0.07
N TYR A 103 -8.72 16.54 1.23
CA TYR A 103 -9.53 17.49 1.98
C TYR A 103 -8.65 18.48 2.76
N LYS A 104 -9.22 19.59 3.26
CA LYS A 104 -8.47 20.53 4.10
C LYS A 104 -8.15 19.89 5.45
N GLU A 105 -6.87 19.80 5.78
CA GLU A 105 -6.36 19.16 7.00
C GLU A 105 -6.21 20.16 8.16
N ILE A 106 -6.59 19.72 9.36
CA ILE A 106 -6.17 20.33 10.62
C ILE A 106 -4.70 20.01 10.84
N ASP A 107 -3.86 21.03 10.89
CA ASP A 107 -2.43 20.85 11.16
C ASP A 107 -2.22 20.44 12.63
N ALA A 108 -1.95 19.15 12.82
CA ALA A 108 -1.63 18.52 14.09
C ALA A 108 -0.55 19.26 14.91
N SER A 109 0.43 19.91 14.25
CA SER A 109 1.51 20.60 14.96
C SER A 109 1.01 21.79 15.77
N GLN A 110 -0.08 22.44 15.35
CA GLN A 110 -0.65 23.61 16.01
C GLN A 110 -1.28 23.28 17.37
N ILE A 111 -1.58 22.00 17.64
CA ILE A 111 -2.09 21.56 18.95
C ILE A 111 -1.10 21.89 20.07
N GLY A 112 0.21 21.87 19.78
CA GLY A 112 1.24 22.16 20.76
C GLY A 112 1.29 23.60 21.25
N ASP A 113 0.75 24.53 20.46
CA ASP A 113 0.71 25.95 20.77
C ASP A 113 -0.53 26.35 21.60
N LEU A 114 -1.46 25.40 21.81
CA LEU A 114 -2.70 25.64 22.54
C LEU A 114 -2.56 25.42 24.05
N SER A 115 -3.16 26.31 24.83
CA SER A 115 -3.23 26.22 26.30
C SER A 115 -4.32 25.25 26.79
N ILE A 116 -4.33 24.02 26.28
CA ILE A 116 -5.38 23.01 26.56
C ILE A 116 -5.08 22.09 27.74
N GLY A 117 -3.92 22.26 28.40
CA GLY A 117 -3.51 21.44 29.55
C GLY A 117 -4.43 21.52 30.77
N ASN A 118 -5.32 22.52 30.85
CA ASN A 118 -6.30 22.59 31.94
C ASN A 118 -7.52 21.67 31.71
N ALA A 119 -7.77 21.20 30.49
CA ALA A 119 -8.96 20.41 30.17
C ALA A 119 -8.86 18.98 30.74
N SER A 120 -9.94 18.50 31.39
CA SER A 120 -10.02 17.13 31.89
C SER A 120 -10.24 16.10 30.78
N VAL A 121 -10.75 16.52 29.61
CA VAL A 121 -10.96 15.65 28.45
C VAL A 121 -10.48 16.36 27.19
N ILE A 122 -9.53 15.74 26.50
CA ILE A 122 -9.02 16.17 25.19
C ILE A 122 -9.38 15.09 24.18
N THR A 123 -10.09 15.46 23.11
CA THR A 123 -10.55 14.52 22.09
C THR A 123 -10.17 15.01 20.70
N LEU A 124 -9.35 14.25 19.99
CA LEU A 124 -8.97 14.51 18.61
C LEU A 124 -9.47 13.33 17.78
N THR A 125 -10.40 13.59 16.86
CA THR A 125 -11.11 12.54 16.13
C THR A 125 -11.11 12.79 14.63
N GLY A 126 -10.66 11.80 13.85
CA GLY A 126 -10.89 11.73 12.41
C GLY A 126 -12.37 11.62 12.06
N SER A 127 -12.82 12.33 11.04
CA SER A 127 -14.21 12.28 10.57
C SER A 127 -14.47 11.04 9.71
N SER A 128 -15.34 10.12 10.18
CA SER A 128 -15.79 8.95 9.39
C SER A 128 -16.61 9.33 8.15
N LEU A 129 -16.96 10.61 7.96
CA LEU A 129 -17.57 11.11 6.73
C LEU A 129 -16.56 11.32 5.59
N ILE A 130 -15.27 11.35 5.93
CA ILE A 130 -14.15 11.43 4.97
C ILE A 130 -13.67 10.02 4.69
N SER A 131 -13.16 9.38 5.74
CA SER A 131 -12.69 8.01 5.78
C SER A 131 -12.54 7.58 7.24
N ASP A 132 -12.54 6.27 7.49
CA ASP A 132 -12.35 5.73 8.84
C ASP A 132 -10.93 5.95 9.38
N HIS A 133 -10.00 6.43 8.54
CA HIS A 133 -8.59 6.69 8.85
C HIS A 133 -8.19 8.16 8.62
N SER A 134 -9.14 9.09 8.64
CA SER A 134 -8.91 10.54 8.47
C SER A 134 -8.40 11.26 9.72
N GLY A 135 -8.18 10.54 10.82
CA GLY A 135 -7.64 11.08 12.07
C GLY A 135 -6.13 11.24 12.03
N ILE A 136 -5.52 11.45 13.19
CA ILE A 136 -4.08 11.67 13.30
C ILE A 136 -3.34 10.47 12.73
N ASP A 137 -2.43 10.72 11.79
CA ASP A 137 -1.52 9.73 11.22
C ASP A 137 -0.17 9.74 11.97
N GLN A 138 0.77 8.89 11.52
CA GLN A 138 2.10 8.80 12.14
C GLN A 138 2.84 10.16 12.15
N ALA A 139 2.86 10.87 11.02
CA ALA A 139 3.55 12.15 10.90
C ALA A 139 2.91 13.25 11.78
N GLY A 140 1.59 13.24 11.91
CA GLY A 140 0.85 14.11 12.81
C GLY A 140 1.15 13.82 14.28
N LEU A 141 1.22 12.54 14.65
CA LEU A 141 1.56 12.11 16.01
C LEU A 141 2.97 12.59 16.40
N GLU A 142 3.97 12.36 15.55
CA GLU A 142 5.36 12.75 15.80
C GLU A 142 5.50 14.25 16.10
N LYS A 143 4.76 15.09 15.36
CA LYS A 143 4.75 16.55 15.55
C LYS A 143 4.10 16.96 16.88
N MET A 144 3.01 16.31 17.29
CA MET A 144 2.26 16.71 18.48
C MET A 144 2.65 15.98 19.77
N ALA A 145 3.40 14.88 19.67
CA ALA A 145 3.76 14.04 20.82
C ALA A 145 4.43 14.80 21.98
N PRO A 146 5.39 15.72 21.77
CA PRO A 146 5.97 16.51 22.86
C PRO A 146 4.92 17.33 23.61
N ALA A 147 3.93 17.87 22.90
CA ALA A 147 2.84 18.63 23.49
C ALA A 147 1.89 17.74 24.29
N LEU A 148 1.50 16.59 23.75
CA LEU A 148 0.64 15.63 24.45
C LEU A 148 1.29 15.11 25.74
N ILE A 149 2.59 14.83 25.72
CA ILE A 149 3.37 14.44 26.91
C ILE A 149 3.35 15.58 27.94
N LYS A 150 3.62 16.82 27.52
CA LYS A 150 3.59 17.99 28.41
C LYS A 150 2.21 18.19 29.01
N ILE A 151 1.16 18.15 28.20
CA ILE A 151 -0.24 18.26 28.64
C ILE A 151 -0.52 17.20 29.71
N ALA A 152 -0.25 15.93 29.42
CA ALA A 152 -0.43 14.83 30.35
C ALA A 152 0.31 15.06 31.67
N SER A 153 1.50 15.67 31.67
CA SER A 153 2.29 15.93 32.90
C SER A 153 1.76 17.07 33.78
N THR A 154 0.86 17.93 33.28
CA THR A 154 0.51 19.22 33.91
C THR A 154 -0.86 19.30 34.56
N VAL A 155 -1.72 18.29 34.42
CA VAL A 155 -3.14 18.38 34.82
C VAL A 155 -3.40 17.78 36.20
N SER A 156 -4.20 18.48 37.01
CA SER A 156 -4.69 17.98 38.30
C SER A 156 -5.77 16.91 38.08
N PRO A 157 -5.70 15.73 38.74
CA PRO A 157 -6.67 14.67 38.52
C PRO A 157 -8.05 15.04 39.08
N PHE A 158 -9.02 15.29 38.20
CA PHE A 158 -10.43 15.52 38.58
C PHE A 158 -11.22 14.21 38.73
N LEU A 159 -10.76 13.12 38.10
CA LEU A 159 -11.31 11.76 38.18
C LEU A 159 -10.30 10.82 38.88
N PRO A 160 -10.72 9.62 39.36
CA PRO A 160 -9.81 8.65 39.97
C PRO A 160 -8.55 8.33 39.12
N ASN A 161 -8.62 8.59 37.80
CA ASN A 161 -7.60 8.34 36.79
C ASN A 161 -7.11 9.61 36.05
N GLY A 162 -7.39 10.82 36.54
CA GLY A 162 -7.06 12.16 35.97
C GLY A 162 -7.48 12.44 34.52
N PRO A 163 -6.88 13.42 33.79
CA PRO A 163 -7.33 13.81 32.45
C PRO A 163 -7.29 12.66 31.45
N SER A 164 -8.22 12.68 30.51
CA SER A 164 -8.32 11.67 29.45
C SER A 164 -8.00 12.28 28.09
N ILE A 165 -7.01 11.71 27.40
CA ILE A 165 -6.66 12.03 26.02
C ILE A 165 -7.22 10.92 25.14
N PHE A 166 -8.06 11.30 24.18
CA PHE A 166 -8.65 10.41 23.20
C PHE A 166 -8.15 10.76 21.81
N LEU A 167 -7.48 9.82 21.16
CA LEU A 167 -7.13 9.90 19.75
C LEU A 167 -8.00 8.87 19.02
N ASN A 168 -8.93 9.33 18.19
CA ASN A 168 -9.92 8.47 17.53
C ASN A 168 -9.81 8.51 16.00
N ASN A 169 -10.15 7.39 15.36
CA ASN A 169 -10.06 7.21 13.91
C ASN A 169 -8.66 7.54 13.36
N THR A 170 -7.64 7.18 14.13
CA THR A 170 -6.23 7.43 13.81
C THR A 170 -5.69 6.45 12.77
N ASN A 171 -4.53 6.76 12.20
CA ASN A 171 -3.76 5.87 11.32
C ASN A 171 -2.29 5.86 11.77
N ILE A 172 -2.06 5.31 12.97
CA ILE A 172 -0.77 5.33 13.67
C ILE A 172 -0.20 3.90 13.69
N THR A 173 1.05 3.74 13.29
CA THR A 173 1.76 2.45 13.35
C THR A 173 2.78 2.39 14.48
N ASP A 174 3.23 3.53 15.01
CA ASP A 174 4.18 3.60 16.11
C ASP A 174 3.80 4.67 17.14
N LEU A 175 3.43 4.22 18.34
CA LEU A 175 3.11 5.05 19.51
C LEU A 175 4.33 5.39 20.37
N SER A 176 5.54 4.94 20.00
CA SER A 176 6.79 5.27 20.70
C SER A 176 7.06 6.78 20.88
N PRO A 177 6.59 7.69 20.00
CA PRO A 177 6.70 9.13 20.27
C PRO A 177 6.04 9.57 21.58
N LEU A 178 5.10 8.78 22.12
CA LEU A 178 4.39 9.05 23.37
C LEU A 178 5.01 8.39 24.61
N ASN A 179 6.18 7.76 24.56
CA ASN A 179 6.77 7.02 25.70
C ASN A 179 6.93 7.86 26.98
N GLY A 180 7.02 9.19 26.87
CA GLY A 180 7.08 10.10 28.02
C GLY A 180 5.75 10.32 28.76
N ILE A 181 4.61 9.88 28.23
CA ILE A 181 3.26 10.23 28.72
C ILE A 181 2.93 9.64 30.11
N GLY A 182 3.74 8.70 30.61
CA GLY A 182 3.53 7.99 31.87
C GLY A 182 4.37 8.44 33.07
N ALA A 183 5.27 9.42 32.91
CA ALA A 183 6.34 9.70 33.88
C ALA A 183 5.91 10.36 35.21
N SER A 184 4.76 11.05 35.29
CA SER A 184 4.41 11.83 36.50
C SER A 184 2.93 12.01 36.85
N ALA A 185 1.97 11.52 36.04
CA ALA A 185 0.57 11.88 36.22
C ALA A 185 -0.39 10.66 36.18
N LYS A 186 -1.48 10.74 36.95
CA LYS A 186 -2.60 9.79 36.89
C LYS A 186 -3.47 10.23 35.71
N ASN A 187 -3.30 9.66 34.52
CA ASN A 187 -4.09 10.02 33.33
C ASN A 187 -4.64 8.76 32.63
N ALA A 188 -5.54 8.96 31.67
CA ALA A 188 -5.91 7.93 30.70
C ALA A 188 -5.56 8.37 29.27
N LEU A 189 -4.85 7.53 28.53
CA LEU A 189 -4.66 7.66 27.09
C LEU A 189 -5.47 6.57 26.39
N THR A 190 -6.39 6.97 25.51
CA THR A 190 -7.16 6.06 24.68
C THR A 190 -6.85 6.32 23.22
N VAL A 191 -6.38 5.30 22.52
CA VAL A 191 -6.11 5.33 21.08
C VAL A 191 -7.05 4.35 20.39
N ASN A 192 -7.92 4.89 19.54
CA ASN A 192 -8.78 4.13 18.65
C ASN A 192 -8.24 4.29 17.22
N ASN A 193 -7.61 3.23 16.72
CA ASN A 193 -6.79 3.23 15.51
C ASN A 193 -7.48 2.44 14.39
N ASN A 194 -7.46 2.97 13.17
CA ASN A 194 -7.97 2.33 11.97
C ASN A 194 -6.84 2.35 10.92
N SER A 195 -5.90 1.42 11.06
CA SER A 195 -4.72 1.36 10.20
C SER A 195 -5.06 0.79 8.82
N VAL A 196 -4.32 1.23 7.81
CA VAL A 196 -4.40 0.66 6.46
C VAL A 196 -3.02 0.15 6.07
N ASP A 197 -2.93 -1.13 5.70
CA ASP A 197 -1.74 -1.72 5.11
C ASP A 197 -2.02 -1.99 3.62
N PRO A 198 -1.27 -1.38 2.70
CA PRO A 198 -1.52 -1.52 1.26
C PRO A 198 -1.10 -2.90 0.70
N THR A 199 -0.46 -3.76 1.50
CA THR A 199 0.01 -5.07 1.06
C THR A 199 -1.16 -5.99 0.73
N THR A 200 -1.18 -6.51 -0.49
CA THR A 200 -2.25 -7.40 -0.94
C THR A 200 -2.05 -8.81 -0.36
N LEU A 201 -3.08 -9.32 0.30
CA LEU A 201 -3.18 -10.71 0.73
C LEU A 201 -3.80 -11.58 -0.37
N TYR A 202 -3.45 -12.86 -0.35
CA TYR A 202 -4.10 -13.86 -1.19
C TYR A 202 -4.77 -14.92 -0.33
N ALA A 203 -5.91 -15.39 -0.81
CA ALA A 203 -6.72 -16.38 -0.15
C ALA A 203 -7.15 -17.46 -1.12
N VAL A 204 -7.43 -18.65 -0.62
CA VAL A 204 -8.17 -19.65 -1.39
C VAL A 204 -9.50 -19.93 -0.70
N THR A 205 -10.59 -19.75 -1.43
CA THR A 205 -11.95 -19.92 -0.90
C THR A 205 -12.13 -21.30 -0.29
N GLY A 206 -12.64 -21.35 0.96
CA GLY A 206 -12.90 -22.58 1.69
C GLY A 206 -11.65 -23.28 2.24
N GLN A 207 -10.53 -22.57 2.35
CA GLN A 207 -9.30 -23.08 2.95
C GLN A 207 -8.74 -22.10 4.00
N PRO A 208 -7.99 -22.61 5.01
CA PRO A 208 -7.33 -21.75 5.98
C PRO A 208 -6.37 -20.77 5.30
N MET A 209 -6.33 -19.55 5.83
CA MET A 209 -5.41 -18.50 5.41
C MET A 209 -4.37 -18.24 6.50
N THR A 210 -3.10 -18.09 6.09
CA THR A 210 -2.07 -17.44 6.90
C THR A 210 -1.78 -16.05 6.33
N PHE A 211 -1.66 -15.04 7.19
CA PHE A 211 -1.30 -13.68 6.77
C PHE A 211 -0.32 -13.05 7.76
N THR A 212 0.38 -12.02 7.31
CA THR A 212 1.24 -11.18 8.16
C THR A 212 0.49 -9.91 8.49
N ALA A 213 0.27 -9.66 9.78
CA ALA A 213 -0.37 -8.46 10.29
C ALA A 213 0.57 -7.25 10.18
N GLN A 214 0.02 -6.06 9.96
CA GLN A 214 0.75 -4.80 10.10
C GLN A 214 1.27 -4.70 11.52
N HIS A 215 2.60 -4.58 11.66
CA HIS A 215 3.23 -4.36 12.94
C HIS A 215 2.76 -3.02 13.52
N ILE A 216 2.27 -3.04 14.78
CA ILE A 216 1.91 -1.83 15.52
C ILE A 216 2.71 -1.77 16.81
N THR A 217 3.57 -0.76 16.90
CA THR A 217 4.38 -0.50 18.08
C THR A 217 3.60 0.36 19.07
N GLY A 218 3.43 -0.17 20.28
CA GLY A 218 2.81 0.48 21.41
C GLY A 218 3.79 1.29 22.25
N LEU A 219 3.31 1.79 23.39
CA LEU A 219 4.14 2.51 24.34
C LEU A 219 5.30 1.63 24.83
N ASN A 220 6.47 2.25 24.99
CA ASN A 220 7.75 1.64 25.38
C ASN A 220 8.16 0.45 24.49
N GLY A 221 7.81 0.50 23.20
CA GLY A 221 8.21 -0.52 22.23
C GLY A 221 7.40 -1.81 22.32
N LYS A 222 6.27 -1.81 23.03
CA LYS A 222 5.44 -3.00 23.17
C LYS A 222 4.80 -3.39 21.84
N ASP A 223 4.95 -4.63 21.43
CA ASP A 223 4.22 -5.19 20.29
C ASP A 223 2.70 -5.25 20.60
N LEU A 224 1.91 -4.43 19.90
CA LEU A 224 0.45 -4.46 19.99
C LEU A 224 -0.17 -5.37 18.92
N SER A 225 0.51 -5.63 17.81
CA SER A 225 0.02 -6.54 16.76
C SER A 225 -0.04 -7.96 17.27
N SER A 226 0.84 -8.39 18.18
CA SER A 226 0.77 -9.69 18.84
C SER A 226 -0.47 -9.90 19.72
N THR A 227 -1.25 -8.84 19.97
CA THR A 227 -2.41 -8.88 20.86
C THR A 227 -3.74 -9.00 20.11
N TYR A 228 -3.72 -9.12 18.78
CA TYR A 228 -4.94 -9.22 18.00
C TYR A 228 -5.69 -10.51 18.26
N THR A 229 -7.01 -10.37 18.38
CA THR A 229 -7.89 -11.47 18.78
C THR A 229 -9.02 -11.71 17.79
N ILE A 230 -9.32 -10.77 16.89
CA ILE A 230 -10.55 -10.85 16.10
C ILE A 230 -10.39 -10.38 14.66
N THR A 231 -11.07 -11.09 13.75
CA THR A 231 -11.35 -10.66 12.37
C THR A 231 -12.85 -10.80 12.10
N PRO A 232 -13.50 -9.82 11.44
CA PRO A 232 -14.85 -9.98 10.92
C PRO A 232 -14.92 -10.81 9.63
N ASN A 233 -13.77 -11.21 9.05
CA ASN A 233 -13.69 -11.96 7.79
C ASN A 233 -13.93 -13.45 7.98
N VAL A 234 -14.92 -13.83 8.78
CA VAL A 234 -15.36 -15.22 9.03
C VAL A 234 -16.90 -15.27 8.99
N PRO A 235 -17.53 -16.45 8.84
CA PRO A 235 -18.97 -16.55 8.94
C PRO A 235 -19.48 -15.95 10.26
N LEU A 236 -20.68 -15.35 10.26
CA LEU A 236 -21.22 -14.71 11.46
C LEU A 236 -21.31 -15.65 12.68
N SER A 237 -21.45 -16.96 12.45
CA SER A 237 -21.41 -18.00 13.50
C SER A 237 -20.04 -18.17 14.17
N GLU A 238 -18.97 -17.76 13.49
CA GLU A 238 -17.56 -17.82 13.96
C GLU A 238 -17.02 -16.44 14.34
N TYR A 239 -17.86 -15.40 14.24
CA TYR A 239 -17.48 -14.06 14.66
C TYR A 239 -17.57 -13.92 16.19
N HIS A 240 -16.49 -14.29 16.86
CA HIS A 240 -16.28 -14.19 18.30
C HIS A 240 -14.81 -13.89 18.60
N ASP A 241 -14.50 -13.58 19.86
CA ASP A 241 -13.12 -13.35 20.29
C ASP A 241 -12.24 -14.59 20.03
N ASN A 242 -10.98 -14.36 19.69
CA ASN A 242 -9.99 -15.38 19.36
C ASN A 242 -10.35 -16.26 18.15
N ASN A 243 -11.00 -15.68 17.14
CA ASN A 243 -11.29 -16.36 15.86
C ASN A 243 -10.10 -16.35 14.87
N MET A 244 -8.92 -15.93 15.35
CA MET A 244 -7.62 -16.02 14.69
C MET A 244 -6.58 -16.53 15.67
N SER A 245 -5.53 -17.18 15.19
CA SER A 245 -4.45 -17.71 16.03
C SER A 245 -3.10 -17.08 15.67
N TYR A 246 -2.40 -16.55 16.67
CA TYR A 246 -1.07 -15.97 16.51
C TYR A 246 0.00 -17.07 16.38
N LEU A 247 0.84 -16.95 15.37
CA LEU A 247 1.92 -17.89 15.05
C LEU A 247 3.32 -17.35 15.43
N GLY A 248 3.42 -16.09 15.87
CA GLY A 248 4.68 -15.39 16.09
C GLY A 248 5.10 -14.55 14.88
N ASN A 249 5.98 -13.56 15.10
CA ASN A 249 6.48 -12.65 14.06
C ASN A 249 5.36 -12.00 13.23
N ASP A 250 4.33 -11.49 13.91
CA ASP A 250 3.13 -10.90 13.30
C ASP A 250 2.32 -11.82 12.38
N GLN A 251 2.62 -13.12 12.33
CA GLN A 251 1.86 -14.06 11.52
C GLN A 251 0.63 -14.57 12.27
N TYR A 252 -0.47 -14.68 11.54
CA TYR A 252 -1.75 -15.16 12.02
C TYR A 252 -2.35 -16.18 11.05
N VAL A 253 -3.11 -17.13 11.60
CA VAL A 253 -3.95 -18.05 10.82
C VAL A 253 -5.43 -17.84 11.12
N VAL A 254 -6.25 -17.89 10.08
CA VAL A 254 -7.72 -17.91 10.13
C VAL A 254 -8.21 -19.17 9.43
N ASN A 255 -9.04 -19.96 10.12
CA ASN A 255 -9.39 -21.30 9.66
C ASN A 255 -10.46 -21.31 8.54
N ASP A 256 -11.47 -20.45 8.64
CA ASP A 256 -12.56 -20.35 7.65
C ASP A 256 -12.80 -18.89 7.24
N PRO A 257 -11.87 -18.29 6.48
CA PRO A 257 -12.01 -16.89 6.11
C PRO A 257 -13.08 -16.72 5.00
N THR A 258 -13.91 -15.68 5.07
CA THR A 258 -15.05 -15.47 4.15
C THR A 258 -14.65 -14.88 2.80
N GLY A 259 -14.99 -15.61 1.73
CA GLY A 259 -14.41 -15.42 0.40
C GLY A 259 -14.91 -14.29 -0.51
N SER A 260 -15.70 -13.33 -0.03
CA SER A 260 -16.43 -12.40 -0.92
C SER A 260 -16.05 -10.92 -0.79
N GLY A 261 -15.19 -10.55 0.15
CA GLY A 261 -14.73 -9.16 0.35
C GLY A 261 -13.48 -8.84 -0.46
N THR A 262 -13.28 -7.57 -0.82
CA THR A 262 -12.02 -7.07 -1.41
C THR A 262 -11.04 -6.53 -0.36
N THR A 263 -11.46 -6.52 0.90
CA THR A 263 -10.66 -6.10 2.05
C THR A 263 -10.69 -7.14 3.16
N PHE A 264 -9.55 -7.32 3.80
CA PHE A 264 -9.36 -8.18 4.95
C PHE A 264 -9.05 -7.32 6.18
N THR A 265 -9.87 -7.43 7.21
CA THR A 265 -9.79 -6.63 8.42
C THR A 265 -9.45 -7.53 9.61
N TYR A 266 -8.58 -7.05 10.49
CA TYR A 266 -8.19 -7.76 11.71
C TYR A 266 -7.80 -6.76 12.79
N GLY A 267 -7.80 -7.19 14.06
CA GLY A 267 -7.25 -6.39 15.14
C GLY A 267 -7.94 -6.60 16.48
N ASN A 268 -8.12 -5.49 17.18
CA ASN A 268 -8.77 -5.37 18.49
C ASN A 268 -9.89 -4.33 18.38
N VAL A 269 -11.16 -4.74 18.44
CA VAL A 269 -12.31 -3.82 18.37
C VAL A 269 -12.90 -3.54 19.75
N ILE A 270 -13.55 -2.39 19.90
CA ILE A 270 -14.51 -2.14 20.99
C ILE A 270 -15.92 -2.38 20.43
N PRO A 271 -16.59 -3.50 20.74
CA PRO A 271 -18.04 -3.59 20.57
C PRO A 271 -18.71 -2.61 21.55
N ALA A 272 -19.81 -1.98 21.14
CA ALA A 272 -20.58 -1.05 21.97
C ALA A 272 -21.17 -1.68 23.26
N TYR A 273 -20.95 -2.98 23.52
CA TYR A 273 -21.43 -3.70 24.70
C TYR A 273 -20.41 -4.76 25.14
N ASN A 274 -19.60 -4.42 26.17
CA ASN A 274 -18.86 -5.29 27.09
C ASN A 274 -18.44 -6.69 26.61
N LEU A 275 -17.25 -6.82 26.00
CA LEU A 275 -16.33 -7.96 26.13
C LEU A 275 -14.88 -7.43 25.97
N GLY A 276 -13.91 -8.07 26.64
CA GLY A 276 -12.57 -7.55 26.93
C GLY A 276 -11.59 -7.49 25.75
N ASN A 277 -11.91 -6.72 24.71
CA ASN A 277 -11.23 -6.78 23.40
C ASN A 277 -10.33 -5.58 23.09
N SER A 278 -10.19 -4.65 24.03
CA SER A 278 -9.20 -3.57 23.94
C SER A 278 -7.96 -3.97 24.72
N TYR A 279 -6.79 -3.73 24.14
CA TYR A 279 -5.55 -3.85 24.85
C TYR A 279 -5.46 -2.75 25.91
N SER A 280 -5.08 -3.10 27.14
CA SER A 280 -4.88 -2.10 28.18
C SER A 280 -3.69 -2.44 29.06
N GLU A 281 -2.99 -1.40 29.48
CA GLU A 281 -1.92 -1.52 30.46
C GLU A 281 -1.75 -0.24 31.26
N LYS A 282 -0.99 -0.35 32.35
CA LYS A 282 -0.58 0.81 33.13
C LYS A 282 0.88 1.11 32.85
N VAL A 283 1.14 2.24 32.21
CA VAL A 283 2.49 2.76 31.92
C VAL A 283 2.81 3.88 32.90
N GLY A 284 3.59 3.57 33.94
CA GLY A 284 3.85 4.50 35.03
C GLY A 284 2.56 4.93 35.74
N GLY A 285 2.23 6.23 35.68
CA GLY A 285 0.99 6.77 36.21
C GLY A 285 -0.22 6.69 35.25
N THR A 286 0.00 6.42 33.98
CA THR A 286 -1.02 6.51 32.91
C THR A 286 -1.66 5.15 32.65
N TYR A 287 -2.99 5.11 32.56
CA TYR A 287 -3.73 3.99 32.00
C TYR A 287 -3.82 4.14 30.49
N PHE A 288 -3.20 3.22 29.76
CA PHE A 288 -3.22 3.18 28.31
C PHE A 288 -4.27 2.18 27.84
N TYR A 289 -5.13 2.61 26.94
CA TYR A 289 -6.15 1.81 26.27
C TYR A 289 -5.95 1.91 24.76
N TYR A 290 -5.85 0.76 24.11
CA TYR A 290 -5.73 0.66 22.66
C TYR A 290 -6.81 -0.24 22.12
N SER A 291 -7.54 0.27 21.12
CA SER A 291 -8.28 -0.56 20.20
C SER A 291 -7.87 -0.16 18.79
N GLY A 292 -7.66 -1.12 17.92
CA GLY A 292 -7.53 -0.78 16.52
C GLY A 292 -7.69 -1.95 15.61
N THR A 293 -8.24 -1.65 14.43
CA THR A 293 -8.31 -2.57 13.31
C THR A 293 -7.36 -2.13 12.23
N THR A 294 -6.77 -3.10 11.54
CA THR A 294 -6.02 -2.90 10.31
C THR A 294 -6.80 -3.50 9.16
N THR A 295 -6.79 -2.83 8.00
CA THR A 295 -7.34 -3.35 6.75
C THR A 295 -6.25 -3.53 5.70
N GLN A 296 -6.26 -4.68 5.01
CA GLN A 296 -5.42 -5.00 3.85
C GLN A 296 -6.30 -5.32 2.62
N PRO A 297 -5.86 -5.01 1.38
CA PRO A 297 -6.45 -5.58 0.18
C PRO A 297 -6.33 -7.10 0.18
N ILE A 298 -7.35 -7.80 -0.31
CA ILE A 298 -7.33 -9.27 -0.41
C ILE A 298 -7.86 -9.74 -1.77
N VAL A 299 -7.18 -10.71 -2.35
CA VAL A 299 -7.59 -11.38 -3.59
C VAL A 299 -7.96 -12.83 -3.29
N TRP A 300 -9.21 -13.17 -3.61
CA TRP A 300 -9.75 -14.51 -3.45
C TRP A 300 -9.53 -15.35 -4.70
N GLN A 301 -8.97 -16.53 -4.51
CA GLN A 301 -8.84 -17.54 -5.54
C GLN A 301 -9.85 -18.66 -5.31
N ASN A 302 -10.45 -19.18 -6.39
CA ASN A 302 -11.32 -20.36 -6.32
C ASN A 302 -10.52 -21.64 -5.98
N SER A 303 -9.23 -21.66 -6.32
CA SER A 303 -8.27 -22.74 -6.12
C SER A 303 -6.86 -22.14 -6.06
N PRO A 304 -5.87 -22.77 -5.40
CA PRO A 304 -4.50 -22.31 -5.53
C PRO A 304 -4.00 -22.56 -6.96
N THR A 305 -3.10 -21.72 -7.46
CA THR A 305 -2.70 -21.76 -8.88
C THR A 305 -1.20 -21.66 -9.11
N VAL A 306 -0.74 -22.28 -10.19
CA VAL A 306 0.58 -22.01 -10.79
C VAL A 306 0.35 -21.46 -12.19
N LYS A 307 0.74 -20.20 -12.42
CA LYS A 307 0.76 -19.58 -13.75
C LYS A 307 2.08 -19.88 -14.46
N ILE A 308 2.01 -20.40 -15.67
CA ILE A 308 3.16 -20.68 -16.53
C ILE A 308 3.27 -19.56 -17.57
N LEU A 309 4.44 -18.93 -17.66
CA LEU A 309 4.79 -17.95 -18.68
C LEU A 309 5.72 -18.61 -19.71
N TYR A 310 5.36 -18.57 -20.99
CA TYR A 310 6.18 -19.17 -22.05
C TYR A 310 7.07 -18.10 -22.70
N VAL A 311 8.38 -18.35 -22.75
CA VAL A 311 9.37 -17.45 -23.34
C VAL A 311 10.35 -18.19 -24.24
N ASP A 312 10.96 -17.46 -25.18
CA ASP A 312 12.02 -17.98 -26.04
C ASP A 312 13.37 -18.02 -25.30
N SER A 313 14.42 -18.47 -25.99
CA SER A 313 15.77 -18.59 -25.42
C SER A 313 16.43 -17.25 -25.07
N ASN A 314 15.83 -16.12 -25.44
CA ASN A 314 16.25 -14.75 -25.10
C ASN A 314 15.32 -14.12 -24.04
N ASN A 315 14.47 -14.91 -23.39
CA ASN A 315 13.44 -14.49 -22.44
C ASN A 315 12.37 -13.56 -23.01
N GLN A 316 12.17 -13.58 -24.34
CA GLN A 316 11.06 -12.85 -24.96
C GLN A 316 9.77 -13.67 -24.92
N PRO A 317 8.60 -13.06 -24.70
CA PRO A 317 7.32 -13.78 -24.69
C PRO A 317 7.08 -14.57 -25.97
N ILE A 318 6.77 -15.86 -25.84
CA ILE A 318 6.20 -16.62 -26.96
C ILE A 318 4.75 -16.21 -27.10
N LEU A 319 4.35 -15.77 -28.29
CA LEU A 319 3.02 -15.23 -28.52
C LEU A 319 2.09 -16.29 -29.11
N SER A 320 0.83 -16.26 -28.67
CA SER A 320 -0.30 -16.95 -29.28
C SER A 320 -1.38 -15.92 -29.58
N ASN A 321 -1.74 -15.77 -30.86
CA ASN A 321 -2.68 -14.75 -31.34
C ASN A 321 -2.32 -13.31 -30.91
N GLY A 322 -1.03 -12.98 -30.84
CA GLY A 322 -0.53 -11.63 -30.51
C GLY A 322 -0.41 -11.33 -29.02
N SER A 323 -0.83 -12.23 -28.13
CA SER A 323 -0.65 -12.10 -26.68
C SER A 323 0.36 -13.11 -26.15
N GLN A 324 1.03 -12.80 -25.03
CA GLN A 324 1.92 -13.76 -24.37
C GLN A 324 1.16 -15.06 -24.07
N LEU A 325 1.72 -16.17 -24.52
CA LEU A 325 1.22 -17.49 -24.21
C LEU A 325 1.45 -17.74 -22.71
N THR A 326 0.37 -18.04 -22.01
CA THR A 326 0.38 -18.41 -20.60
C THR A 326 -0.59 -19.55 -20.37
N GLU A 327 -0.26 -20.44 -19.45
CA GLU A 327 -1.16 -21.47 -18.96
C GLU A 327 -1.35 -21.30 -17.45
N THR A 328 -2.52 -21.67 -16.92
CA THR A 328 -2.75 -21.70 -15.48
C THR A 328 -3.08 -23.13 -15.10
N VAL A 329 -2.35 -23.64 -14.11
CA VAL A 329 -2.57 -24.97 -13.54
C VAL A 329 -3.26 -24.79 -12.19
N ASP A 330 -4.50 -25.24 -12.11
CA ASP A 330 -5.31 -25.14 -10.91
C ASP A 330 -5.09 -26.35 -9.99
N GLY A 331 -4.91 -26.07 -8.71
CA GLY A 331 -4.83 -27.09 -7.66
C GLY A 331 -6.17 -27.39 -7.02
N THR A 332 -6.18 -28.41 -6.15
CA THR A 332 -7.38 -28.73 -5.35
C THR A 332 -7.31 -28.10 -3.96
N LYS A 333 -6.13 -28.15 -3.32
CA LYS A 333 -5.89 -27.63 -1.97
C LYS A 333 -4.50 -27.02 -1.85
N ILE A 334 -4.35 -26.06 -0.94
CA ILE A 334 -3.04 -25.58 -0.50
C ILE A 334 -2.27 -26.77 0.06
N GLY A 335 -1.00 -26.90 -0.32
CA GLY A 335 -0.13 -28.01 0.00
C GLY A 335 -0.32 -29.26 -0.87
N SER A 336 -1.33 -29.32 -1.75
CA SER A 336 -1.45 -30.44 -2.70
C SER A 336 -0.36 -30.34 -3.78
N ASN A 337 0.05 -31.49 -4.33
CA ASN A 337 1.14 -31.52 -5.30
C ASN A 337 0.67 -31.09 -6.71
N PHE A 338 1.57 -30.47 -7.46
CA PHE A 338 1.44 -30.23 -8.89
C PHE A 338 2.53 -30.96 -9.69
N ASP A 339 2.23 -31.25 -10.95
CA ASP A 339 3.19 -31.72 -11.96
C ASP A 339 3.02 -30.92 -13.25
N LEU A 340 4.04 -30.11 -13.56
CA LEU A 340 4.07 -29.24 -14.73
C LEU A 340 4.78 -29.89 -15.93
N THR A 341 5.25 -31.14 -15.80
CA THR A 341 5.92 -31.88 -16.89
C THR A 341 5.09 -31.90 -18.19
N PRO A 342 3.75 -32.07 -18.17
CA PRO A 342 2.95 -32.02 -19.40
C PRO A 342 3.07 -30.70 -20.17
N TYR A 343 3.32 -29.61 -19.46
CA TYR A 343 3.38 -28.24 -20.02
C TYR A 343 4.75 -27.91 -20.65
N THR A 344 5.72 -28.83 -20.56
CA THR A 344 7.00 -28.74 -21.29
C THR A 344 6.87 -29.10 -22.77
N LYS A 345 5.67 -29.49 -23.23
CA LYS A 345 5.40 -29.81 -24.63
C LYS A 345 4.73 -28.63 -25.31
N LEU A 346 5.43 -28.02 -26.27
CA LEU A 346 4.91 -26.93 -27.09
C LEU A 346 5.19 -27.20 -28.57
N THR A 347 4.13 -27.21 -29.40
CA THR A 347 4.25 -27.50 -30.84
C THR A 347 5.16 -26.50 -31.53
N GLY A 348 6.16 -26.98 -32.27
CA GLY A 348 7.13 -26.12 -32.96
C GLY A 348 8.30 -25.68 -32.09
N TYR A 349 8.34 -26.05 -30.81
CA TYR A 349 9.39 -25.67 -29.87
C TYR A 349 9.95 -26.88 -29.11
N THR A 350 11.17 -26.72 -28.57
CA THR A 350 11.83 -27.64 -27.66
C THR A 350 12.00 -26.95 -26.30
N PHE A 351 11.54 -27.59 -25.22
CA PHE A 351 11.75 -27.08 -23.86
C PHE A 351 13.24 -27.07 -23.49
N VAL A 352 13.68 -25.99 -22.84
CA VAL A 352 15.07 -25.77 -22.43
C VAL A 352 15.18 -25.82 -20.91
N SER A 353 14.41 -24.99 -20.20
CA SER A 353 14.50 -24.87 -18.74
C SER A 353 13.25 -24.21 -18.15
N SER A 354 13.08 -24.34 -16.84
CA SER A 354 12.06 -23.64 -16.05
C SER A 354 12.70 -22.82 -14.94
N SER A 355 12.08 -21.72 -14.53
CA SER A 355 12.56 -20.88 -13.40
C SER A 355 12.46 -21.55 -12.03
N GLY A 356 11.83 -22.72 -11.94
CA GLY A 356 11.78 -23.55 -10.73
C GLY A 356 11.48 -25.01 -11.05
N SER A 357 11.26 -25.82 -10.00
CA SER A 357 10.97 -27.24 -10.13
C SER A 357 9.63 -27.48 -10.86
N LEU A 358 9.61 -28.46 -11.77
CA LEU A 358 8.40 -28.88 -12.48
C LEU A 358 7.40 -29.60 -11.59
N THR A 359 7.85 -30.11 -10.44
CA THR A 359 6.98 -30.69 -9.41
C THR A 359 7.13 -29.93 -8.12
N GLY A 360 6.05 -29.73 -7.39
CA GLY A 360 6.03 -29.02 -6.13
C GLY A 360 4.67 -29.11 -5.46
N ALA A 361 4.43 -28.23 -4.50
CA ALA A 361 3.15 -28.10 -3.83
C ALA A 361 2.57 -26.70 -4.07
N TYR A 362 1.25 -26.65 -4.21
CA TYR A 362 0.48 -25.42 -4.32
C TYR A 362 0.59 -24.60 -3.02
N THR A 363 0.80 -23.29 -3.14
CA THR A 363 0.80 -22.36 -2.00
C THR A 363 -0.50 -21.55 -1.92
N GLN A 364 -0.68 -20.81 -0.83
CA GLN A 364 -1.76 -19.84 -0.70
C GLN A 364 -1.62 -18.75 -1.75
N ASP A 365 -0.43 -18.15 -1.85
CA ASP A 365 -0.16 -17.10 -2.84
C ASP A 365 -0.05 -17.72 -4.24
N PRO A 366 -0.57 -17.05 -5.30
CA PRO A 366 -0.41 -17.49 -6.67
C PRO A 366 1.06 -17.65 -7.03
N GLN A 367 1.42 -18.82 -7.56
CA GLN A 367 2.77 -19.10 -7.99
C GLN A 367 2.92 -18.77 -9.47
N THR A 368 4.10 -18.32 -9.89
CA THR A 368 4.42 -18.12 -11.31
C THR A 368 5.71 -18.83 -11.67
N GLN A 369 5.72 -19.54 -12.80
CA GLN A 369 6.90 -20.19 -13.33
C GLN A 369 7.12 -19.82 -14.80
N THR A 370 8.35 -19.49 -15.16
CA THR A 370 8.71 -19.16 -16.54
C THR A 370 9.34 -20.37 -17.20
N PHE A 371 8.79 -20.78 -18.34
CA PHE A 371 9.28 -21.89 -19.14
C PHE A 371 9.97 -21.34 -20.38
N VAL A 372 11.24 -21.70 -20.55
CA VAL A 372 12.10 -21.29 -21.65
C VAL A 372 12.07 -22.36 -22.72
N PHE A 373 11.82 -21.93 -23.95
CA PHE A 373 11.74 -22.77 -25.13
C PHE A 373 12.68 -22.29 -26.23
N LYS A 374 13.05 -23.21 -27.12
CA LYS A 374 13.80 -22.93 -28.34
C LYS A 374 12.97 -23.36 -29.55
N GLU A 375 12.84 -22.50 -30.55
CA GLU A 375 12.11 -22.82 -31.78
C GLU A 375 12.81 -23.97 -32.54
N ASN A 376 12.00 -24.89 -33.05
CA ASN A 376 12.49 -26.03 -33.83
C ASN A 376 12.80 -25.59 -35.26
N PRO A 377 13.87 -26.08 -35.89
CA PRO A 377 14.19 -25.74 -37.27
C PRO A 377 13.10 -26.22 -38.23
N VAL A 378 12.62 -25.31 -39.10
CA VAL A 378 11.59 -25.60 -40.11
C VAL A 378 12.21 -26.42 -41.26
N THR A 379 11.71 -27.63 -41.49
CA THR A 379 12.09 -28.42 -42.67
C THR A 379 11.37 -27.87 -43.90
N ALA A 380 12.10 -27.23 -44.81
CA ALA A 380 11.52 -26.66 -46.03
C ALA A 380 11.03 -27.76 -47.01
N THR A 381 9.72 -27.85 -47.21
CA THR A 381 9.14 -28.60 -48.34
C THR A 381 9.08 -27.68 -49.56
N THR A 382 9.92 -27.95 -50.57
CA THR A 382 9.97 -27.20 -51.82
C THR A 382 8.76 -27.51 -52.71
N THR A 383 7.91 -26.52 -52.99
CA THR A 383 6.95 -26.55 -54.12
C THR A 383 7.32 -25.42 -55.11
N PRO A 384 7.39 -25.67 -56.43
CA PRO A 384 8.01 -24.73 -57.37
C PRO A 384 7.18 -23.48 -57.68
N SER A 385 7.89 -22.36 -57.78
CA SER A 385 7.42 -21.04 -58.19
C SER A 385 6.95 -20.99 -59.65
N THR A 386 5.78 -20.41 -59.90
CA THR A 386 5.32 -19.99 -61.23
C THR A 386 5.88 -18.61 -61.55
N GLY A 387 6.87 -18.58 -62.45
CA GLY A 387 7.36 -17.36 -63.12
C GLY A 387 6.61 -17.10 -64.44
N THR A 388 6.23 -15.85 -64.64
CA THR A 388 5.58 -15.30 -65.85
C THR A 388 6.62 -14.90 -66.90
N THR A 389 6.48 -15.31 -68.17
CA THR A 389 6.70 -14.48 -69.38
C THR A 389 6.20 -15.15 -70.67
N THR A 390 5.23 -14.48 -71.31
CA THR A 390 5.10 -14.06 -72.73
C THR A 390 5.69 -14.91 -73.89
N GLY A 391 4.83 -15.26 -74.88
CA GLY A 391 5.27 -15.51 -76.27
C GLY A 391 4.45 -16.49 -77.13
N THR A 392 3.41 -15.98 -77.79
CA THR A 392 2.97 -16.22 -79.20
C THR A 392 2.76 -17.63 -79.82
N THR A 393 1.63 -17.72 -80.56
CA THR A 393 1.26 -18.57 -81.72
C THR A 393 0.25 -19.73 -81.51
N THR A 394 -0.94 -19.53 -82.10
CA THR A 394 -2.00 -20.47 -82.54
C THR A 394 -1.42 -21.48 -83.58
N PRO A 395 -1.96 -22.71 -83.85
CA PRO A 395 -3.39 -23.03 -83.92
C PRO A 395 -3.90 -24.42 -83.47
N SER A 396 -5.23 -24.44 -83.24
CA SER A 396 -6.25 -25.49 -83.47
C SER A 396 -5.86 -26.97 -83.68
N THR A 397 -6.51 -27.85 -82.91
CA THR A 397 -7.25 -29.10 -83.26
C THR A 397 -7.15 -30.08 -82.09
N GLY A 398 -8.14 -30.82 -81.63
CA GLY A 398 -9.53 -31.04 -81.99
C GLY A 398 -10.15 -32.06 -81.01
N THR A 399 -11.48 -32.16 -81.08
CA THR A 399 -12.33 -33.34 -80.80
C THR A 399 -12.38 -33.96 -79.38
N THR A 400 -13.50 -33.79 -78.65
CA THR A 400 -14.64 -34.77 -78.44
C THR A 400 -14.26 -35.94 -77.52
N THR A 401 -15.03 -36.44 -76.55
CA THR A 401 -16.47 -36.68 -76.42
C THR A 401 -16.93 -36.79 -74.95
N THR A 402 -18.15 -36.30 -74.76
CA THR A 402 -19.28 -36.61 -73.85
C THR A 402 -19.36 -37.92 -73.03
N PRO A 403 -20.26 -37.94 -72.01
CA PRO A 403 -20.30 -38.85 -70.86
C PRO A 403 -21.24 -40.05 -71.04
N SER A 404 -21.13 -41.05 -70.16
CA SER A 404 -22.06 -42.19 -70.12
C SER A 404 -22.60 -42.45 -68.71
N THR A 405 -23.92 -42.57 -68.69
CA THR A 405 -24.87 -42.85 -67.63
C THR A 405 -25.07 -44.35 -67.37
N VAL A 406 -25.38 -44.72 -66.10
CA VAL A 406 -26.45 -45.70 -65.66
C VAL A 406 -26.10 -47.20 -65.93
N PRO A 407 -26.47 -48.20 -65.07
CA PRO A 407 -27.85 -48.41 -64.60
C PRO A 407 -28.13 -48.94 -63.19
N SER A 408 -29.40 -48.71 -62.83
CA SER A 408 -30.23 -49.30 -61.77
C SER A 408 -30.52 -50.77 -62.04
N ASP A 409 -30.65 -51.56 -60.97
CA ASP A 409 -31.70 -52.57 -60.84
C ASP A 409 -32.10 -52.76 -59.37
N THR A 410 -33.40 -52.95 -59.18
CA THR A 410 -34.19 -53.05 -57.94
C THR A 410 -34.19 -54.44 -57.32
N TYR A 411 -34.34 -54.55 -56.00
CA TYR A 411 -35.21 -55.53 -55.31
C TYR A 411 -35.50 -55.08 -53.86
N ASP A 412 -36.74 -55.30 -53.42
CA ASP A 412 -37.33 -54.97 -52.12
C ASP A 412 -36.70 -55.74 -50.94
N ASP A 413 -36.56 -55.10 -49.77
CA ASP A 413 -36.70 -55.76 -48.46
C ASP A 413 -37.09 -54.75 -47.36
N GLU A 414 -37.97 -55.18 -46.46
CA GLU A 414 -38.53 -54.42 -45.35
C GLU A 414 -37.48 -54.13 -44.27
N GLY A 415 -37.59 -52.99 -43.57
CA GLY A 415 -36.89 -52.86 -42.28
C GLY A 415 -36.63 -51.44 -41.77
N THR A 416 -37.53 -50.97 -40.90
CA THR A 416 -37.24 -50.11 -39.74
C THR A 416 -36.61 -48.73 -39.95
N THR A 417 -37.45 -47.71 -39.79
CA THR A 417 -37.06 -46.33 -39.48
C THR A 417 -36.40 -46.22 -38.11
N THR A 418 -35.15 -45.78 -38.05
CA THR A 418 -34.58 -45.14 -36.85
C THR A 418 -34.66 -43.62 -37.04
N PRO A 419 -35.18 -42.85 -36.06
CA PRO A 419 -35.18 -41.39 -36.17
C PRO A 419 -33.75 -40.88 -35.99
N SER A 420 -33.23 -40.15 -36.97
CA SER A 420 -32.05 -39.30 -36.77
C SER A 420 -32.44 -38.12 -35.89
N THR A 421 -32.10 -38.20 -34.61
CA THR A 421 -32.13 -37.06 -33.68
C THR A 421 -31.17 -35.99 -34.19
N PRO A 422 -31.56 -34.71 -34.26
CA PRO A 422 -30.60 -33.63 -34.51
C PRO A 422 -29.63 -33.61 -33.33
N THR A 423 -28.34 -33.84 -33.58
CA THR A 423 -27.31 -33.60 -32.58
C THR A 423 -27.14 -32.09 -32.46
N THR A 424 -27.83 -31.49 -31.48
CA THR A 424 -27.55 -30.13 -31.04
C THR A 424 -26.06 -30.04 -30.68
N PRO A 425 -25.27 -29.13 -31.28
CA PRO A 425 -23.88 -28.98 -30.92
C PRO A 425 -23.78 -28.57 -29.45
N VAL A 426 -23.20 -29.43 -28.62
CA VAL A 426 -22.91 -29.12 -27.22
C VAL A 426 -21.69 -28.20 -27.22
N ILE A 427 -21.90 -26.91 -26.99
CA ILE A 427 -20.79 -25.99 -26.75
C ILE A 427 -20.04 -26.39 -25.48
N THR A 428 -18.74 -26.57 -25.61
CA THR A 428 -17.86 -26.77 -24.46
C THR A 428 -17.51 -25.40 -23.91
N THR A 429 -17.91 -25.14 -22.67
CA THR A 429 -17.66 -23.87 -21.99
C THR A 429 -16.44 -24.00 -21.09
N LYS A 430 -15.67 -22.91 -20.94
CA LYS A 430 -14.49 -22.80 -20.09
C LYS A 430 -14.75 -21.79 -18.97
N PRO A 431 -14.60 -22.17 -17.69
CA PRO A 431 -14.65 -21.21 -16.60
C PRO A 431 -13.52 -20.20 -16.75
N VAL A 432 -13.81 -18.92 -16.53
CA VAL A 432 -12.85 -17.82 -16.54
C VAL A 432 -13.16 -16.91 -15.35
N ASP A 433 -12.24 -16.04 -14.97
CA ASP A 433 -12.52 -14.98 -14.01
C ASP A 433 -11.75 -13.74 -14.44
N ILE A 434 -12.36 -12.97 -15.35
CA ILE A 434 -11.74 -11.79 -15.95
C ILE A 434 -12.65 -10.59 -15.83
N THR A 435 -12.09 -9.46 -15.47
CA THR A 435 -12.76 -8.17 -15.53
C THR A 435 -12.62 -7.60 -16.94
N VAL A 436 -13.76 -7.18 -17.48
CA VAL A 436 -13.86 -6.65 -18.83
C VAL A 436 -14.61 -5.33 -18.85
N SER A 437 -14.20 -4.42 -19.73
CA SER A 437 -14.89 -3.18 -20.04
C SER A 437 -15.40 -3.22 -21.48
N ALA A 438 -16.51 -2.54 -21.74
CA ALA A 438 -17.10 -2.52 -23.08
C ALA A 438 -16.20 -1.78 -24.07
N VAL A 439 -16.02 -2.34 -25.27
CA VAL A 439 -15.28 -1.66 -26.37
C VAL A 439 -16.06 -0.47 -26.89
N SER A 440 -17.39 -0.55 -26.96
CA SER A 440 -18.26 0.56 -27.37
C SER A 440 -19.55 0.61 -26.56
N LYS A 441 -20.26 1.74 -26.61
CA LYS A 441 -21.59 1.89 -26.00
C LYS A 441 -22.73 1.50 -26.96
N ASN A 442 -22.41 0.98 -28.14
CA ASN A 442 -23.42 0.56 -29.10
C ASN A 442 -24.05 -0.78 -28.68
N PRO A 443 -25.34 -1.02 -28.99
CA PRO A 443 -25.95 -2.31 -28.74
C PRO A 443 -25.25 -3.43 -29.53
N VAL A 444 -24.92 -4.52 -28.84
CA VAL A 444 -24.23 -5.70 -29.38
C VAL A 444 -25.22 -6.88 -29.49
N GLN A 445 -25.08 -7.68 -30.53
CA GLN A 445 -25.93 -8.86 -30.79
C GLN A 445 -25.68 -9.96 -29.75
N VAL A 446 -26.75 -10.55 -29.20
CA VAL A 446 -26.68 -11.68 -28.26
C VAL A 446 -26.87 -13.01 -29.00
N TYR A 447 -26.10 -14.02 -28.59
CA TYR A 447 -26.08 -15.36 -29.16
C TYR A 447 -26.52 -16.40 -28.12
N GLY A 448 -27.18 -17.45 -28.60
CA GLY A 448 -27.58 -18.60 -27.79
C GLY A 448 -26.45 -19.61 -27.61
N PRO A 449 -26.67 -20.67 -26.81
CA PRO A 449 -25.69 -21.72 -26.56
C PRO A 449 -25.24 -22.45 -27.82
N ASP A 450 -26.05 -22.52 -28.87
CA ASP A 450 -25.68 -23.16 -30.13
C ASP A 450 -24.89 -22.24 -31.08
N GLY A 451 -24.57 -21.01 -30.66
CA GLY A 451 -23.93 -19.99 -31.49
C GLY A 451 -24.87 -19.29 -32.46
N SER A 452 -26.18 -19.56 -32.40
CA SER A 452 -27.15 -18.86 -33.23
C SER A 452 -27.46 -17.47 -32.65
N ALA A 453 -27.63 -16.48 -33.52
CA ALA A 453 -28.04 -15.15 -33.09
C ALA A 453 -29.47 -15.20 -32.55
N ILE A 454 -29.71 -14.68 -31.35
CA ILE A 454 -31.04 -14.58 -30.79
C ILE A 454 -31.75 -13.42 -31.49
N SER A 455 -32.70 -13.75 -32.38
CA SER A 455 -33.40 -12.78 -33.22
C SER A 455 -33.98 -11.62 -32.42
N GLY A 456 -33.59 -10.39 -32.77
CA GLY A 456 -34.08 -9.15 -32.16
C GLY A 456 -33.49 -8.83 -30.78
N LYS A 457 -32.56 -9.63 -30.26
CA LYS A 457 -31.94 -9.42 -28.95
C LYS A 457 -30.57 -8.78 -29.07
N THR A 458 -30.45 -7.58 -28.48
CA THR A 458 -29.18 -6.85 -28.33
C THR A 458 -28.99 -6.41 -26.88
N VAL A 459 -27.76 -6.09 -26.51
CA VAL A 459 -27.38 -5.64 -25.16
C VAL A 459 -26.41 -4.48 -25.26
N ILE A 460 -26.55 -3.49 -24.36
CA ILE A 460 -25.52 -2.45 -24.17
C ILE A 460 -24.60 -2.97 -23.07
N LEU A 461 -23.33 -3.16 -23.40
CA LEU A 461 -22.35 -3.72 -22.49
C LEU A 461 -21.89 -2.67 -21.47
N ALA A 462 -21.59 -3.16 -20.27
CA ALA A 462 -21.00 -2.38 -19.18
C ALA A 462 -19.84 -3.19 -18.57
N ASP A 463 -19.03 -2.52 -17.75
CA ASP A 463 -17.98 -3.18 -16.99
C ASP A 463 -18.56 -4.31 -16.17
N THR A 464 -17.97 -5.50 -16.31
CA THR A 464 -18.46 -6.71 -15.64
C THR A 464 -17.33 -7.71 -15.44
N THR A 465 -17.63 -8.76 -14.69
CA THR A 465 -16.76 -9.92 -14.53
C THR A 465 -17.32 -11.09 -15.32
N ILE A 466 -16.53 -11.61 -16.26
CA ILE A 466 -16.90 -12.80 -17.01
C ILE A 466 -16.47 -14.03 -16.21
N LYS A 467 -17.44 -14.91 -15.95
CA LYS A 467 -17.23 -16.18 -15.25
C LYS A 467 -17.12 -17.38 -16.19
N GLN A 468 -17.53 -17.23 -17.43
CA GLN A 468 -17.59 -18.33 -18.39
C GLN A 468 -17.36 -17.83 -19.82
N SER A 469 -16.59 -18.59 -20.58
CA SER A 469 -16.27 -18.32 -22.00
C SER A 469 -16.54 -19.56 -22.84
N ALA A 470 -16.73 -19.40 -24.14
CA ALA A 470 -16.87 -20.50 -25.09
C ALA A 470 -16.27 -20.12 -26.44
N THR A 471 -15.63 -21.06 -27.11
CA THR A 471 -15.25 -20.87 -28.53
C THR A 471 -16.31 -21.52 -29.40
N ILE A 472 -17.00 -20.71 -30.20
CA ILE A 472 -18.10 -21.15 -31.05
C ILE A 472 -17.72 -20.82 -32.49
N ASN A 473 -17.60 -21.84 -33.34
CA ASN A 473 -17.17 -21.71 -34.74
C ASN A 473 -15.86 -20.92 -34.93
N GLY A 474 -14.93 -21.04 -33.98
CA GLY A 474 -13.62 -20.35 -34.01
C GLY A 474 -13.61 -18.94 -33.42
N THR A 475 -14.75 -18.40 -33.02
CA THR A 475 -14.86 -17.09 -32.36
C THR A 475 -15.03 -17.28 -30.85
N LEU A 476 -14.29 -16.50 -30.06
CA LEU A 476 -14.42 -16.51 -28.59
C LEU A 476 -15.63 -15.67 -28.16
N TYR A 477 -16.43 -16.22 -27.27
CA TYR A 477 -17.60 -15.58 -26.67
C TYR A 477 -17.48 -15.56 -25.15
N TYR A 478 -18.04 -14.52 -24.53
CA TYR A 478 -18.20 -14.38 -23.09
C TYR A 478 -19.68 -14.50 -22.71
N GLN A 479 -19.93 -15.26 -21.65
CA GLN A 479 -21.27 -15.39 -21.12
C GLN A 479 -21.61 -14.16 -20.27
N ILE A 480 -22.73 -13.53 -20.59
CA ILE A 480 -23.23 -12.33 -19.89
C ILE A 480 -24.52 -12.60 -19.10
N GLY A 481 -25.13 -13.78 -19.30
CA GLY A 481 -26.34 -14.24 -18.63
C GLY A 481 -26.56 -15.73 -18.92
N ASP A 482 -27.52 -16.37 -18.26
CA ASP A 482 -27.78 -17.81 -18.44
C ASP A 482 -28.13 -18.11 -19.92
N GLY A 483 -27.27 -18.89 -20.58
CA GLY A 483 -27.36 -19.16 -22.02
C GLY A 483 -27.16 -17.97 -22.97
N GLU A 484 -26.72 -16.80 -22.48
CA GLU A 484 -26.55 -15.58 -23.27
C GLU A 484 -25.08 -15.24 -23.49
N TRP A 485 -24.67 -15.19 -24.76
CA TRP A 485 -23.28 -15.08 -25.18
C TRP A 485 -23.06 -13.86 -26.07
N VAL A 486 -21.93 -13.18 -25.90
CA VAL A 486 -21.51 -12.02 -26.70
C VAL A 486 -20.07 -12.23 -27.15
N PRO A 487 -19.68 -11.82 -28.37
CA PRO A 487 -18.29 -11.95 -28.82
C PRO A 487 -17.31 -11.27 -27.85
N ALA A 488 -16.23 -11.96 -27.52
CA ALA A 488 -15.19 -11.41 -26.64
C ALA A 488 -14.53 -10.16 -27.21
N SER A 489 -14.57 -9.97 -28.54
CA SER A 489 -14.07 -8.78 -29.23
C SER A 489 -14.84 -7.50 -28.91
N ASP A 490 -16.05 -7.60 -28.34
CA ASP A 490 -16.82 -6.44 -27.88
C ASP A 490 -16.40 -5.94 -26.49
N PHE A 491 -15.35 -6.54 -25.93
CA PHE A 491 -14.79 -6.25 -24.61
C PHE A 491 -13.27 -6.04 -24.66
N ASN A 492 -12.78 -5.14 -23.82
CA ASN A 492 -11.38 -5.06 -23.43
C ASN A 492 -11.21 -5.71 -22.05
N THR A 493 -10.11 -6.43 -21.82
CA THR A 493 -9.77 -6.88 -20.46
C THR A 493 -9.10 -5.74 -19.70
N TYR A 494 -9.34 -5.66 -18.39
CA TYR A 494 -8.62 -4.71 -17.55
C TYR A 494 -8.28 -5.29 -16.19
N GLN A 495 -7.30 -4.68 -15.52
CA GLN A 495 -6.97 -4.91 -14.12
C GLN A 495 -7.09 -3.58 -13.36
N ALA A 496 -7.85 -3.58 -12.27
CA ALA A 496 -7.86 -2.43 -11.35
C ALA A 496 -6.46 -2.23 -10.76
N SER A 497 -5.91 -1.04 -10.97
CA SER A 497 -4.56 -0.69 -10.55
C SER A 497 -4.47 0.82 -10.55
N THR A 498 -4.17 1.42 -9.42
CA THR A 498 -4.00 2.87 -9.34
C THR A 498 -2.53 3.24 -9.36
N GLY A 499 -2.19 4.36 -9.98
CA GLY A 499 -0.81 4.81 -10.04
C GLY A 499 -0.64 6.12 -10.80
N ILE A 500 0.61 6.44 -11.11
CA ILE A 500 0.99 7.61 -11.92
C ILE A 500 1.78 7.10 -13.13
N ALA A 501 1.37 7.52 -14.33
CA ALA A 501 2.12 7.33 -15.56
C ALA A 501 2.72 8.67 -16.00
N LYS A 502 4.04 8.72 -16.24
CA LYS A 502 4.72 9.88 -16.81
C LYS A 502 4.90 9.71 -18.32
N THR A 503 4.54 10.70 -19.12
CA THR A 503 4.80 10.69 -20.57
C THR A 503 6.30 10.87 -20.86
N GLY A 504 6.75 10.33 -21.99
CA GLY A 504 8.15 10.35 -22.43
C GLY A 504 8.64 11.70 -22.96
N THR A 505 9.64 11.66 -23.85
CA THR A 505 10.29 12.87 -24.42
C THR A 505 9.43 13.63 -25.43
N THR A 506 8.40 12.99 -25.98
CA THR A 506 7.48 13.57 -26.97
C THR A 506 6.05 13.53 -26.48
N ASP A 507 5.18 14.37 -27.05
CA ASP A 507 3.75 14.36 -26.75
C ASP A 507 3.15 12.97 -27.03
N ALA A 508 2.48 12.42 -26.01
CA ALA A 508 1.92 11.07 -26.04
C ALA A 508 0.54 11.06 -26.66
N THR A 509 0.32 10.13 -27.59
CA THR A 509 -0.99 9.87 -28.18
C THR A 509 -1.87 9.09 -27.22
N LEU A 510 -3.16 9.40 -27.23
CA LEU A 510 -4.19 8.65 -26.54
C LEU A 510 -5.02 7.86 -27.54
N VAL A 511 -5.57 6.73 -27.09
CA VAL A 511 -6.61 5.99 -27.81
C VAL A 511 -7.88 5.94 -26.98
N ASN A 512 -9.01 5.71 -27.65
CA ASN A 512 -10.25 5.32 -26.99
C ASN A 512 -10.33 3.79 -26.79
N SER A 513 -11.43 3.30 -26.20
CA SER A 513 -11.69 1.88 -25.95
C SER A 513 -11.73 1.02 -27.22
N GLU A 514 -11.92 1.61 -28.39
CA GLU A 514 -11.88 0.92 -29.69
C GLU A 514 -10.44 0.84 -30.27
N GLY A 515 -9.47 1.49 -29.62
CA GLY A 515 -8.10 1.63 -30.11
C GLY A 515 -7.93 2.74 -31.16
N VAL A 516 -8.93 3.61 -31.32
CA VAL A 516 -8.87 4.75 -32.24
C VAL A 516 -8.15 5.91 -31.56
N THR A 517 -7.16 6.48 -32.25
CA THR A 517 -6.39 7.63 -31.76
C THR A 517 -7.27 8.87 -31.59
N LEU A 518 -7.12 9.57 -30.45
CA LEU A 518 -7.79 10.84 -30.19
C LEU A 518 -7.11 12.00 -30.94
N ASP A 519 -7.84 13.10 -31.15
CA ASP A 519 -7.38 14.26 -31.91
C ASP A 519 -6.48 15.22 -31.12
N TYR A 520 -6.24 14.92 -29.84
CA TYR A 520 -5.33 15.65 -28.96
C TYR A 520 -4.33 14.71 -28.29
N LYS A 521 -3.29 15.29 -27.67
CA LYS A 521 -2.17 14.58 -27.05
C LYS A 521 -1.91 15.07 -25.64
N LEU A 522 -1.28 14.22 -24.84
CA LEU A 522 -0.71 14.62 -23.56
C LEU A 522 0.69 15.18 -23.79
N ALA A 523 1.00 16.33 -23.19
CA ALA A 523 2.31 16.96 -23.35
C ALA A 523 3.44 16.05 -22.83
N ALA A 524 4.61 16.11 -23.46
CA ALA A 524 5.81 15.41 -22.98
C ALA A 524 6.13 15.72 -21.51
N ASN A 525 6.70 14.75 -20.79
CA ASN A 525 7.14 14.86 -19.39
C ASN A 525 6.05 15.30 -18.38
N THR A 526 4.80 14.93 -18.62
CA THR A 526 3.68 15.21 -17.70
C THR A 526 3.23 13.94 -16.99
N ALA A 527 2.74 14.10 -15.75
CA ALA A 527 2.33 12.99 -14.89
C ALA A 527 0.81 12.88 -14.84
N TRP A 528 0.28 11.68 -15.07
CA TRP A 528 -1.14 11.38 -15.15
C TRP A 528 -1.50 10.27 -14.20
N LYS A 529 -2.55 10.48 -13.39
CA LYS A 529 -3.09 9.42 -12.56
C LYS A 529 -3.84 8.44 -13.45
N TYR A 530 -3.76 7.16 -13.10
CA TYR A 530 -4.61 6.13 -13.68
C TYR A 530 -5.24 5.28 -12.58
N ASP A 531 -6.37 4.64 -12.88
CA ASP A 531 -7.12 3.79 -11.94
C ASP A 531 -7.24 2.32 -12.38
N ARG A 532 -6.87 2.03 -13.63
CA ARG A 532 -6.73 0.67 -14.17
C ARG A 532 -5.75 0.58 -15.33
N ILE A 533 -5.31 -0.65 -15.59
CA ILE A 533 -4.53 -1.04 -16.77
C ILE A 533 -5.45 -1.83 -17.69
N VAL A 534 -5.66 -1.34 -18.91
CA VAL A 534 -6.57 -1.93 -19.91
C VAL A 534 -5.76 -2.54 -21.06
N THR A 535 -6.17 -3.71 -21.53
CA THR A 535 -5.62 -4.33 -22.73
C THR A 535 -6.51 -4.00 -23.92
N ILE A 536 -6.02 -3.15 -24.83
CA ILE A 536 -6.72 -2.74 -26.05
C ILE A 536 -5.93 -3.26 -27.24
N GLN A 537 -6.56 -4.09 -28.08
CA GLN A 537 -5.93 -4.73 -29.24
C GLN A 537 -4.59 -5.43 -28.92
N GLY A 538 -4.50 -6.06 -27.74
CA GLY A 538 -3.33 -6.80 -27.28
C GLY A 538 -2.21 -5.95 -26.65
N LYS A 539 -2.35 -4.62 -26.58
CA LYS A 539 -1.40 -3.73 -25.91
C LYS A 539 -1.94 -3.19 -24.60
N GLN A 540 -1.07 -2.91 -23.64
CA GLN A 540 -1.44 -2.36 -22.34
C GLN A 540 -1.51 -0.83 -22.38
N TYR A 541 -2.53 -0.29 -21.73
CA TYR A 541 -2.75 1.13 -21.58
C TYR A 541 -3.16 1.47 -20.15
N TYR A 542 -2.77 2.64 -19.68
CA TYR A 542 -3.27 3.27 -18.47
C TYR A 542 -4.53 4.07 -18.79
N GLU A 543 -5.63 3.84 -18.05
CA GLU A 543 -6.82 4.71 -18.15
C GLU A 543 -6.56 6.01 -17.39
N VAL A 544 -6.34 7.10 -18.12
CA VAL A 544 -5.97 8.42 -17.55
C VAL A 544 -7.16 9.39 -17.53
N GLY A 545 -8.29 8.97 -18.10
CA GLY A 545 -9.53 9.71 -18.18
C GLY A 545 -10.63 8.82 -18.74
N ASN A 546 -11.87 9.33 -18.78
CA ASN A 546 -13.00 8.55 -19.27
C ASN A 546 -12.86 8.27 -20.77
N ASN A 547 -12.64 6.99 -21.13
CA ASN A 547 -12.40 6.55 -22.50
C ASN A 547 -11.11 7.14 -23.11
N GLU A 548 -10.11 7.39 -22.28
CA GLU A 548 -8.83 8.01 -22.64
C GLU A 548 -7.70 7.13 -22.11
N TYR A 549 -7.00 6.46 -23.03
CA TYR A 549 -6.04 5.42 -22.71
C TYR A 549 -4.63 5.79 -23.19
N LEU A 550 -3.70 5.89 -22.25
CA LEU A 550 -2.28 6.18 -22.50
C LEU A 550 -1.50 4.88 -22.64
N SER A 551 -0.78 4.72 -23.74
CA SER A 551 0.05 3.52 -24.00
C SER A 551 1.09 3.32 -22.89
N ALA A 552 1.14 2.11 -22.34
CA ALA A 552 2.16 1.75 -21.35
C ALA A 552 3.58 1.70 -21.96
N ASP A 553 3.69 1.48 -23.28
CA ASP A 553 4.96 1.50 -23.99
C ASP A 553 5.50 2.92 -24.21
N ASP A 554 4.60 3.92 -24.28
CA ASP A 554 4.93 5.34 -24.50
C ASP A 554 4.97 6.16 -23.20
N SER A 555 4.88 5.48 -22.06
CA SER A 555 4.86 6.10 -20.75
C SER A 555 5.62 5.27 -19.72
N LEU A 556 5.86 5.87 -18.56
CA LEU A 556 6.66 5.27 -17.50
C LEU A 556 5.87 5.27 -16.19
N ALA A 557 5.68 4.10 -15.61
CA ALA A 557 5.10 3.97 -14.27
C ALA A 557 5.96 4.71 -13.24
N TYR A 558 5.34 5.50 -12.38
CA TYR A 558 6.02 6.43 -11.48
C TYR A 558 5.55 6.26 -10.04
N THR A 559 6.49 6.07 -9.12
CA THR A 559 6.21 6.02 -7.68
C THR A 559 6.82 7.24 -6.98
N PRO A 560 6.02 8.14 -6.40
CA PRO A 560 6.53 9.29 -5.65
C PRO A 560 7.35 8.86 -4.43
N VAL A 561 8.58 9.36 -4.31
CA VAL A 561 9.50 9.11 -3.19
C VAL A 561 10.35 10.36 -3.02
N LYS A 562 10.39 10.93 -1.81
CA LYS A 562 11.26 12.06 -1.51
C LYS A 562 12.44 11.61 -0.68
N ALA A 563 13.64 11.78 -1.20
CA ALA A 563 14.88 11.47 -0.49
C ALA A 563 16.01 12.37 -0.98
N ASP A 564 17.01 12.56 -0.11
CA ASP A 564 18.31 13.08 -0.52
C ASP A 564 19.24 11.91 -0.88
N LEU A 565 19.97 12.06 -1.97
CA LEU A 565 20.83 11.07 -2.58
C LEU A 565 22.25 11.59 -2.64
N THR A 566 23.24 10.73 -2.39
CA THR A 566 24.65 11.05 -2.63
C THR A 566 25.24 10.07 -3.64
N ILE A 567 25.96 10.59 -4.64
CA ILE A 567 26.49 9.79 -5.74
C ILE A 567 27.73 9.01 -5.26
N LYS A 568 27.68 7.67 -5.29
CA LYS A 568 28.78 6.80 -4.82
C LYS A 568 29.87 6.60 -5.87
N THR A 569 29.47 6.52 -7.14
CA THR A 569 30.32 6.38 -8.33
C THR A 569 29.73 7.24 -9.43
N PRO A 570 30.52 7.79 -10.37
CA PRO A 570 29.98 8.62 -11.43
C PRO A 570 28.82 7.91 -12.13
N VAL A 571 27.67 8.57 -12.23
CA VAL A 571 26.44 7.94 -12.74
C VAL A 571 26.00 8.65 -14.01
N GLU A 572 25.81 7.87 -15.06
CA GLU A 572 25.19 8.31 -16.30
C GLU A 572 23.72 8.64 -16.05
N VAL A 573 23.23 9.69 -16.71
CA VAL A 573 21.83 10.07 -16.63
C VAL A 573 21.10 9.51 -17.85
N TYR A 574 19.91 8.97 -17.64
CA TYR A 574 19.04 8.41 -18.67
C TYR A 574 17.74 9.21 -18.77
N ASN A 575 17.11 9.16 -19.94
CA ASN A 575 15.73 9.61 -20.10
C ASN A 575 14.74 8.47 -19.74
N SER A 576 13.44 8.77 -19.74
CA SER A 576 12.36 7.80 -19.49
C SER A 576 12.31 6.63 -20.47
N GLU A 577 12.92 6.74 -21.65
CA GLU A 577 13.04 5.67 -22.65
C GLU A 577 14.27 4.76 -22.40
N GLY A 578 15.04 5.03 -21.34
CA GLY A 578 16.28 4.31 -21.04
C GLY A 578 17.44 4.66 -21.95
N LYS A 579 17.36 5.77 -22.69
CA LYS A 579 18.45 6.30 -23.49
C LYS A 579 19.31 7.23 -22.64
N GLU A 580 20.62 7.00 -22.67
CA GLU A 580 21.60 7.87 -22.04
C GLU A 580 21.51 9.30 -22.61
N ILE A 581 21.52 10.29 -21.73
CA ILE A 581 21.70 11.70 -22.08
C ILE A 581 23.15 12.09 -21.80
N THR A 582 23.69 13.09 -22.52
CA THR A 582 25.10 13.50 -22.42
C THR A 582 25.40 14.27 -21.12
N ARG A 583 25.21 13.61 -19.97
CA ARG A 583 25.40 14.15 -18.62
C ARG A 583 25.78 13.00 -17.69
N VAL A 584 26.82 13.25 -16.90
CA VAL A 584 27.28 12.34 -15.85
C VAL A 584 27.29 13.11 -14.53
N LEU A 585 26.66 12.57 -13.49
CA LEU A 585 26.69 13.19 -12.18
C LEU A 585 27.98 12.74 -11.46
N PRO A 586 28.77 13.68 -10.91
CA PRO A 586 30.05 13.34 -10.29
C PRO A 586 29.86 12.67 -8.93
N THR A 587 30.79 11.80 -8.57
CA THR A 587 30.90 11.21 -7.22
C THR A 587 30.90 12.29 -6.13
N HIS A 588 30.29 11.97 -4.98
CA HIS A 588 30.09 12.84 -3.81
C HIS A 588 29.17 14.06 -4.04
N SER A 589 28.55 14.20 -5.22
CA SER A 589 27.51 15.22 -5.39
C SER A 589 26.20 14.78 -4.72
N ASP A 590 25.45 15.76 -4.24
CA ASP A 590 24.17 15.56 -3.56
C ASP A 590 23.01 15.96 -4.48
N TRP A 591 21.98 15.13 -4.51
CA TRP A 591 20.80 15.27 -5.37
C TRP A 591 19.54 14.98 -4.59
N ALA A 592 18.45 15.67 -4.91
CA ALA A 592 17.13 15.32 -4.41
C ALA A 592 16.42 14.45 -5.45
N THR A 593 15.64 13.48 -4.96
CA THR A 593 14.68 12.74 -5.77
C THR A 593 13.26 13.03 -5.34
N ASP A 594 12.33 13.03 -6.29
CA ASP A 594 10.88 13.12 -6.08
C ASP A 594 10.15 11.81 -6.46
N GLY A 595 10.87 10.79 -6.92
CA GLY A 595 10.30 9.49 -7.22
C GLY A 595 11.24 8.50 -7.88
N ILE A 596 10.71 7.29 -8.01
CA ILE A 596 11.39 6.14 -8.60
C ILE A 596 10.58 5.55 -9.74
N SER A 597 11.28 4.80 -10.58
CA SER A 597 10.68 3.97 -11.62
C SER A 597 11.60 2.79 -11.97
N THR A 598 11.12 1.89 -12.82
CA THR A 598 11.90 0.82 -13.43
C THR A 598 12.05 1.09 -14.92
N ILE A 599 13.27 1.31 -15.38
CA ILE A 599 13.59 1.56 -16.79
C ILE A 599 14.50 0.43 -17.26
N ASN A 600 14.11 -0.32 -18.30
CA ASN A 600 14.85 -1.49 -18.81
C ASN A 600 15.18 -2.53 -17.71
N GLY A 601 14.29 -2.71 -16.74
CA GLY A 601 14.48 -3.63 -15.62
C GLY A 601 15.36 -3.11 -14.48
N VAL A 602 15.90 -1.89 -14.60
CA VAL A 602 16.75 -1.25 -13.57
C VAL A 602 15.94 -0.24 -12.79
N ARG A 603 16.06 -0.26 -11.46
CA ARG A 603 15.44 0.73 -10.57
C ARG A 603 16.18 2.06 -10.69
N MET A 604 15.46 3.13 -11.01
CA MET A 604 16.00 4.47 -11.24
C MET A 604 15.36 5.49 -10.29
N TYR A 605 16.15 6.48 -9.86
CA TYR A 605 15.67 7.70 -9.20
C TYR A 605 15.48 8.83 -10.22
N HIS A 606 14.37 9.54 -10.13
CA HIS A 606 14.13 10.78 -10.87
C HIS A 606 14.84 11.93 -10.16
N VAL A 607 15.63 12.71 -10.90
CA VAL A 607 16.47 13.81 -10.35
C VAL A 607 16.32 15.13 -11.11
N GLY A 608 15.49 15.18 -12.14
CA GLY A 608 15.29 16.34 -12.98
C GLY A 608 14.26 16.07 -14.08
N THR A 609 14.00 17.04 -14.96
CA THR A 609 13.03 16.88 -16.05
C THR A 609 13.47 15.77 -17.00
N ASN A 610 12.82 14.61 -16.91
CA ASN A 610 13.17 13.42 -17.69
C ASN A 610 14.61 12.95 -17.47
N GLU A 611 15.11 13.12 -16.25
CA GLU A 611 16.47 12.72 -15.86
C GLU A 611 16.39 11.66 -14.77
N TRP A 612 16.97 10.51 -15.08
CA TRP A 612 16.91 9.29 -14.29
C TRP A 612 18.30 8.75 -14.04
N ILE A 613 18.58 8.34 -12.81
CA ILE A 613 19.87 7.75 -12.43
C ILE A 613 19.65 6.41 -11.74
N SER A 614 20.57 5.47 -11.94
CA SER A 614 20.48 4.14 -11.32
C SER A 614 20.52 4.24 -9.80
N ALA A 615 19.56 3.57 -9.14
CA ALA A 615 19.55 3.43 -7.69
C ALA A 615 20.78 2.67 -7.18
N GLU A 616 21.42 1.85 -8.02
CA GLU A 616 22.63 1.14 -7.64
C GLU A 616 23.83 2.07 -7.47
N ASN A 617 23.87 3.28 -8.07
CA ASN A 617 25.05 4.17 -8.03
C ASN A 617 24.94 5.29 -6.99
N VAL A 618 23.94 5.23 -6.12
CA VAL A 618 23.68 6.26 -5.10
C VAL A 618 23.40 5.64 -3.76
N ASN A 619 23.64 6.38 -2.68
CA ASN A 619 23.16 6.04 -1.36
C ASN A 619 22.14 7.10 -0.91
N PRO A 620 20.94 6.71 -0.43
CA PRO A 620 20.07 7.64 0.25
C PRO A 620 20.68 8.08 1.58
N TYR A 621 20.39 9.31 2.00
CA TYR A 621 20.85 9.81 3.29
C TYR A 621 19.82 10.71 3.98
N THR A 622 20.00 10.86 5.29
CA THR A 622 19.27 11.83 6.12
C THR A 622 20.27 12.83 6.70
N SER A 623 20.00 14.12 6.51
CA SER A 623 20.81 15.18 7.13
C SER A 623 20.59 15.20 8.64
N VAL A 624 21.67 15.21 9.41
CA VAL A 624 21.62 15.28 10.88
C VAL A 624 22.63 16.29 11.41
N LYS A 625 22.54 16.62 12.70
CA LYS A 625 23.55 17.44 13.37
C LYS A 625 23.86 16.82 14.73
N THR A 626 24.81 15.88 14.75
CA THR A 626 25.21 15.17 15.96
C THR A 626 26.73 15.05 16.08
N VAL A 627 27.21 14.41 17.15
CA VAL A 627 28.64 14.17 17.41
C VAL A 627 28.86 12.69 17.70
N PHE A 628 29.71 12.04 16.92
CA PHE A 628 30.19 10.69 17.17
C PHE A 628 31.41 10.75 18.09
N ASN A 629 31.37 10.01 19.20
CA ASN A 629 32.50 9.88 20.12
C ASN A 629 33.14 8.51 19.93
N SER A 630 34.38 8.49 19.46
CA SER A 630 35.13 7.26 19.27
C SER A 630 35.66 6.77 20.64
N THR A 631 35.30 5.57 21.07
CA THR A 631 35.75 5.00 22.36
C THR A 631 36.87 3.97 22.21
N THR A 632 37.07 3.47 21.00
CA THR A 632 38.11 2.53 20.56
C THR A 632 38.64 2.98 19.21
N ASP A 633 39.77 2.41 18.75
CA ASP A 633 40.25 2.64 17.38
C ASP A 633 39.14 2.28 16.38
N THR A 634 38.51 3.29 15.81
CA THR A 634 37.29 3.12 15.00
C THR A 634 37.67 3.10 13.52
N PRO A 635 37.39 2.00 12.79
CA PRO A 635 37.66 1.92 11.36
C PRO A 635 36.83 2.94 10.57
N VAL A 636 37.46 3.60 9.60
CA VAL A 636 36.79 4.53 8.67
C VAL A 636 36.60 3.86 7.32
N PHE A 637 35.40 3.96 6.78
CA PHE A 637 34.95 3.44 5.50
C PHE A 637 34.74 4.59 4.50
N ASP A 638 34.80 4.27 3.21
CA ASP A 638 34.42 5.21 2.16
C ASP A 638 32.94 5.08 1.77
N ILE A 639 32.48 5.90 0.82
CA ILE A 639 31.09 5.94 0.34
C ILE A 639 30.62 4.63 -0.31
N THR A 640 31.55 3.76 -0.73
CA THR A 640 31.23 2.45 -1.31
C THR A 640 31.15 1.35 -0.25
N GLY A 641 31.56 1.65 0.99
CA GLY A 641 31.61 0.71 2.11
C GLY A 641 32.95 -0.02 2.23
N GLU A 642 33.96 0.40 1.47
CA GLU A 642 35.31 -0.16 1.53
C GLU A 642 36.09 0.47 2.70
N LEU A 643 36.93 -0.35 3.34
CA LEU A 643 37.73 0.10 4.47
C LEU A 643 38.88 1.00 4.01
N THR A 644 39.04 2.17 4.64
CA THR A 644 40.15 3.08 4.39
C THR A 644 41.37 2.74 5.25
N LYS A 645 42.51 3.41 5.00
CA LYS A 645 43.72 3.29 5.86
C LYS A 645 43.62 4.09 7.16
N ARG A 646 42.53 4.83 7.36
CA ARG A 646 42.36 5.74 8.49
C ARG A 646 41.56 5.07 9.60
N THR A 647 41.94 5.37 10.83
CA THR A 647 41.17 5.07 12.04
C THR A 647 40.92 6.37 12.79
N LEU A 648 39.85 6.41 13.58
CA LEU A 648 39.62 7.47 14.55
C LEU A 648 40.16 7.00 15.91
N ASP A 649 41.00 7.82 16.53
CA ASP A 649 41.62 7.48 17.81
C ASP A 649 40.58 7.50 18.96
N PRO A 650 40.71 6.60 19.96
CA PRO A 650 39.89 6.62 21.17
C PRO A 650 39.89 7.98 21.87
N GLY A 651 38.71 8.41 22.34
CA GLY A 651 38.49 9.68 23.03
C GLY A 651 38.30 10.89 22.11
N THR A 652 38.28 10.71 20.78
CA THR A 652 38.04 11.80 19.82
C THR A 652 36.55 11.98 19.52
N ALA A 653 36.15 13.23 19.24
CA ALA A 653 34.77 13.61 18.95
C ALA A 653 34.66 14.19 17.53
N TRP A 654 33.74 13.66 16.73
CA TRP A 654 33.60 13.97 15.31
C TRP A 654 32.20 14.48 15.02
N LYS A 655 32.10 15.60 14.32
CA LYS A 655 30.81 16.12 13.87
C LYS A 655 30.24 15.20 12.81
N VAL A 656 28.96 14.89 12.93
CA VAL A 656 28.21 14.09 11.97
C VAL A 656 27.15 14.98 11.34
N ASP A 657 27.16 15.03 10.01
CA ASP A 657 26.24 15.86 9.23
C ASP A 657 25.18 15.05 8.45
N ARG A 658 25.35 13.73 8.32
CA ARG A 658 24.34 12.83 7.77
C ARG A 658 24.51 11.38 8.21
N ILE A 659 23.41 10.65 8.15
CA ILE A 659 23.33 9.20 8.28
C ILE A 659 23.00 8.63 6.90
N THR A 660 23.72 7.60 6.46
CA THR A 660 23.48 6.93 5.18
C THR A 660 23.50 5.42 5.36
N GLU A 661 22.83 4.69 4.47
CA GLU A 661 22.88 3.24 4.41
C GLU A 661 23.83 2.80 3.30
N ILE A 662 24.83 1.99 3.66
CA ILE A 662 25.83 1.44 2.74
C ILE A 662 25.82 -0.08 2.91
N ASN A 663 25.49 -0.81 1.84
CA ASN A 663 25.41 -2.28 1.83
C ASN A 663 24.51 -2.85 2.96
N GLY A 664 23.38 -2.19 3.26
CA GLY A 664 22.42 -2.62 4.27
C GLY A 664 22.77 -2.28 5.72
N ALA A 665 23.88 -1.56 5.96
CA ALA A 665 24.26 -1.08 7.28
C ALA A 665 24.28 0.44 7.34
N LYS A 666 23.95 1.02 8.51
CA LYS A 666 23.97 2.47 8.72
C LYS A 666 25.37 2.98 9.05
N TYR A 667 25.69 4.16 8.53
CA TYR A 667 26.98 4.84 8.75
C TYR A 667 26.76 6.31 9.09
N TYR A 668 27.61 6.84 9.99
CA TYR A 668 27.76 8.27 10.21
C TYR A 668 28.81 8.84 9.27
N ARG A 669 28.49 9.93 8.56
CA ARG A 669 29.51 10.69 7.84
C ARG A 669 30.23 11.64 8.78
N VAL A 670 31.54 11.48 8.93
CA VAL A 670 32.40 12.27 9.83
C VAL A 670 33.30 13.26 9.09
N ALA A 671 33.54 13.02 7.79
CA ALA A 671 34.16 13.97 6.86
C ALA A 671 33.77 13.62 5.41
N GLU A 672 34.30 14.35 4.43
CA GLU A 672 34.10 14.04 3.01
C GLU A 672 34.63 12.62 2.70
N ASN A 673 33.75 11.76 2.18
CA ASN A 673 34.03 10.35 1.88
C ASN A 673 34.58 9.53 3.08
N GLU A 674 34.27 9.93 4.31
CA GLU A 674 34.70 9.24 5.52
C GLU A 674 33.49 8.91 6.39
N PHE A 675 33.27 7.62 6.56
CA PHE A 675 32.11 7.04 7.21
C PHE A 675 32.56 6.12 8.33
N VAL A 676 31.87 6.14 9.46
CA VAL A 676 32.04 5.14 10.51
C VAL A 676 30.76 4.35 10.64
N LYS A 677 30.89 3.02 10.74
CA LYS A 677 29.74 2.15 10.96
C LYS A 677 29.06 2.59 12.25
N VAL A 678 27.73 2.73 12.22
CA VAL A 678 26.97 2.90 13.44
C VAL A 678 27.17 1.62 14.27
N PRO A 679 27.81 1.68 15.47
CA PRO A 679 28.28 0.49 16.17
C PRO A 679 27.17 -0.53 16.47
N ASP A 680 27.41 -1.84 16.30
CA ASP A 680 26.45 -2.92 16.64
C ASP A 680 26.17 -3.03 18.16
N THR A 681 26.74 -2.14 18.98
CA THR A 681 26.37 -1.86 20.36
C THR A 681 26.66 -0.39 20.63
N SER A 682 26.07 0.53 19.89
CA SER A 682 26.13 1.93 20.29
C SER A 682 25.22 2.09 21.48
N ILE A 683 25.82 2.02 22.67
CA ILE A 683 25.18 2.59 23.85
C ILE A 683 25.59 4.05 23.98
N THR A 684 24.66 4.98 23.81
CA THR A 684 24.92 6.37 24.24
C THR A 684 24.49 6.53 25.68
N VAL A 685 25.38 7.07 26.53
CA VAL A 685 25.10 7.22 27.96
C VAL A 685 24.90 8.69 28.31
N ALA A 686 23.68 9.06 28.72
CA ALA A 686 23.35 10.38 29.22
C ALA A 686 22.36 10.29 30.39
N ASN A 687 22.58 11.06 31.45
CA ASN A 687 21.65 11.16 32.59
C ASN A 687 21.22 9.80 33.19
N ASN A 688 22.16 8.87 33.34
CA ASN A 688 21.93 7.49 33.82
C ASN A 688 21.02 6.63 32.93
N VAL A 689 20.93 6.96 31.64
CA VAL A 689 20.25 6.18 30.60
C VAL A 689 21.28 5.70 29.58
N ILE A 690 21.13 4.46 29.14
CA ILE A 690 21.89 3.76 28.11
C ILE A 690 20.95 3.65 26.90
N ASP A 691 21.15 4.42 25.84
CA ASP A 691 20.40 4.23 24.59
C ASP A 691 21.11 3.18 23.75
N VAL A 692 20.51 1.99 23.68
CA VAL A 692 20.99 0.80 23.00
C VAL A 692 20.56 0.90 21.54
N GLU A 693 21.44 1.32 20.64
CA GLU A 693 21.17 1.41 19.21
C GLU A 693 21.21 0.03 18.51
N ASN A 694 21.81 -0.99 19.15
CA ASN A 694 21.89 -2.35 18.63
C ASN A 694 21.95 -3.37 19.78
N VAL A 695 21.63 -4.66 19.54
CA VAL A 695 21.44 -5.67 20.59
C VAL A 695 22.69 -5.81 21.50
N VAL A 696 22.53 -5.61 22.82
CA VAL A 696 23.61 -5.60 23.80
C VAL A 696 23.52 -6.79 24.78
N PRO A 697 24.56 -7.61 24.96
CA PRO A 697 24.56 -8.73 25.91
C PRO A 697 24.50 -8.30 27.37
N ILE A 698 23.76 -9.07 28.19
CA ILE A 698 23.69 -8.91 29.64
C ILE A 698 24.66 -9.89 30.34
N TYR A 699 25.23 -9.43 31.45
CA TYR A 699 26.16 -10.17 32.31
C TYR A 699 25.59 -10.32 33.73
N ASP A 700 25.96 -11.40 34.43
CA ASP A 700 25.62 -11.63 35.83
C ASP A 700 26.56 -10.86 36.80
N GLU A 701 26.28 -10.91 38.11
CA GLU A 701 27.10 -10.27 39.15
C GLU A 701 28.55 -10.77 39.26
N LYS A 702 28.87 -11.91 38.62
CA LYS A 702 30.22 -12.49 38.56
C LYS A 702 30.92 -12.17 37.23
N GLY A 703 30.23 -11.53 36.29
CA GLY A 703 30.75 -11.14 34.98
C GLY A 703 30.63 -12.24 33.93
N ASN A 704 29.82 -13.27 34.15
CA ASN A 704 29.51 -14.27 33.14
C ASN A 704 28.38 -13.76 32.23
N LEU A 705 28.44 -14.11 30.95
CA LEU A 705 27.35 -13.86 30.01
C LEU A 705 26.09 -14.63 30.41
N THR A 706 24.93 -14.00 30.26
CA THR A 706 23.62 -14.63 30.41
C THR A 706 23.01 -14.91 29.03
N ASP A 707 21.87 -15.60 28.98
CA ASP A 707 21.11 -15.80 27.74
C ASP A 707 20.24 -14.58 27.36
N LEU A 708 20.37 -13.47 28.10
CA LEU A 708 19.56 -12.26 27.93
C LEU A 708 20.35 -11.17 27.19
N ASN A 709 19.63 -10.38 26.39
CA ASN A 709 20.18 -9.21 25.69
C ASN A 709 19.22 -8.02 25.85
N LEU A 710 19.77 -6.80 25.87
CA LEU A 710 19.00 -5.59 25.60
C LEU A 710 18.78 -5.50 24.09
N ALA A 711 17.54 -5.21 23.68
CA ALA A 711 17.19 -5.08 22.27
C ALA A 711 17.77 -3.81 21.64
N ALA A 712 17.99 -3.85 20.32
CA ALA A 712 18.32 -2.66 19.54
C ALA A 712 17.23 -1.59 19.66
N ASP A 713 17.60 -0.33 19.46
CA ASP A 713 16.78 0.88 19.59
C ASP A 713 16.00 1.03 20.92
N THR A 714 16.56 0.54 22.05
CA THR A 714 15.93 0.65 23.38
C THR A 714 16.72 1.49 24.36
N ALA A 715 16.07 2.19 25.29
CA ALA A 715 16.75 3.01 26.29
C ALA A 715 16.61 2.42 27.70
N TRP A 716 17.73 2.20 28.39
CA TRP A 716 17.78 1.50 29.67
C TRP A 716 18.37 2.39 30.76
N ARG A 717 17.62 2.58 31.85
CA ARG A 717 18.18 3.22 33.04
C ARG A 717 19.11 2.26 33.75
N PHE A 718 20.25 2.78 34.20
CA PHE A 718 21.08 2.08 35.17
C PHE A 718 21.10 2.83 36.49
N ASP A 719 21.16 2.09 37.60
CA ASP A 719 21.11 2.69 38.93
C ASP A 719 22.49 2.85 39.58
N LYS A 720 23.48 2.06 39.13
CA LYS A 720 24.87 2.20 39.56
C LYS A 720 25.86 1.65 38.54
N THR A 721 27.08 2.16 38.59
CA THR A 721 28.24 1.60 37.88
C THR A 721 29.03 0.70 38.83
N VAL A 722 29.37 -0.51 38.38
CA VAL A 722 30.17 -1.48 39.15
C VAL A 722 31.41 -1.89 38.37
N THR A 723 32.42 -2.40 39.09
CA THR A 723 33.60 -3.01 38.48
C THR A 723 33.60 -4.51 38.77
N ILE A 724 33.49 -5.34 37.73
CA ILE A 724 33.49 -6.80 37.81
C ILE A 724 34.71 -7.29 37.02
N GLY A 725 35.60 -8.06 37.65
CA GLY A 725 36.82 -8.57 36.98
C GLY A 725 37.75 -7.49 36.41
N GLY A 726 37.71 -6.26 36.93
CA GLY A 726 38.52 -5.12 36.44
C GLY A 726 37.88 -4.33 35.28
N GLN A 727 36.69 -4.73 34.80
CA GLN A 727 35.94 -4.03 33.76
C GLN A 727 34.74 -3.29 34.36
N LYS A 728 34.39 -2.13 33.80
CA LYS A 728 33.22 -1.34 34.25
C LYS A 728 31.94 -1.86 33.60
N TYR A 729 30.86 -1.87 34.38
CA TYR A 729 29.52 -2.24 33.94
C TYR A 729 28.48 -1.28 34.52
N TYR A 730 27.37 -1.11 33.80
CA TYR A 730 26.16 -0.45 34.25
C TYR A 730 25.15 -1.50 34.71
N ARG A 731 24.62 -1.36 35.92
CA ARG A 731 23.57 -2.26 36.41
C ARG A 731 22.20 -1.79 35.91
N VAL A 732 21.61 -2.57 35.02
CA VAL A 732 20.31 -2.26 34.39
C VAL A 732 19.13 -2.94 35.08
N ALA A 733 19.36 -4.04 35.79
CA ALA A 733 18.40 -4.67 36.69
C ALA A 733 19.09 -5.44 37.83
N THR A 734 18.33 -6.12 38.68
CA THR A 734 18.89 -6.97 39.75
C THR A 734 19.72 -8.09 39.12
N ASP A 735 21.01 -8.12 39.47
CA ASP A 735 22.00 -9.08 38.97
C ASP A 735 22.23 -9.07 37.45
N GLU A 736 21.80 -8.01 36.76
CA GLU A 736 21.96 -7.81 35.32
C GLU A 736 22.80 -6.58 35.00
N TYR A 737 23.88 -6.79 34.27
CA TYR A 737 24.92 -5.81 34.02
C TYR A 737 25.21 -5.70 32.53
N VAL A 738 25.35 -4.47 32.06
CA VAL A 738 25.79 -4.16 30.69
C VAL A 738 27.19 -3.59 30.75
N LYS A 739 28.08 -4.03 29.86
CA LYS A 739 29.45 -3.54 29.82
C LYS A 739 29.48 -2.05 29.44
N ALA A 740 30.23 -1.25 30.18
CA ALA A 740 30.27 0.21 30.04
C ALA A 740 31.19 0.69 28.91
#